data_AF-A0A4V1ZCS8-F1
#
_entry.id   AF-A0A4V1ZCS8-F1
#
_cell.length_a   1.000
_cell.length_b   1.000
_cell.length_c   1.000
_cell.angle_alpha   90.00
_cell.angle_beta   90.00
_cell.angle_gamma   90.00
#
_symmetry.space_group_name_H-M   'P 1'
#
loop_
_entity.id
_entity.type
_entity.pdbx_description
1 polymer ?
#
loop_
_entity_poly.entity_id
_entity_poly.type
_entity_poly.pdbx_seq_one_letter_code
_entity_poly.pdbx_strand_id
1 'polypeptide(L)'
;MVNQPISQSTYLKYTGAYVVLSFICLLCLFWKFLFSDSYLLFKDIGNDSYYQAYAYLKAINALPLKNKFLSWSFSFGTGQLVSGIYTGNIFNWPLFFIDSASIAKGMLFMECLKLFLTGFIYFRYLINKAYHPLISVFGGCLVMLSSFMVINAGWFTYFSYFGFLWVLWLFSLEQLLKGRLYWLIVAVLLTAIDQSYNLYIFGLFSLAYFLLHNYSFKTWKQILLRLSITYLYGIGIGAVLLGANLFIISHSPRFDPQYSYFKELIQVPMFELISLEELKTAFFRLFSNNIEGIGDNFTGWNNYIEAPLFFISSLGLLLLTQYLHKRGTKLYVKHILICVAILFLLLFPFFRASIWLFSANYYRILSFCIGLLLFEAGLNILDYTFFQKFQLHTKLLFYNFSAILVLFFFFTALESLFYYKALLLIILFFILLLYSTRKQNKTFLLSMFGLALVDSIVESYASINLRPIVTTADLKGKKGFNDFSQDAVNWIHSIDRGFYRMEKDFSSGDAKVFSTNDAMIQGFKGTKVYTSFNHLSYINYLKGMEEIKFESEYTTRWLTGNLDKFEMLDNLAVKYMISNGIFDWTQVGYQLVKTFNKVKVYRNPGYKPMGTVFNNIISEADYGNLPLEKKRTLIKEYVVIPDKMVDKIAEVASNTPTLTSVDRTDAHLDILTYDHNHILGKVRNKDLAVVYFSIPFDEGWHIEIDGKETEKFIANYGMTGILLAPGKHSIQLYYKLPYLEILIVISVSSVVSLFFLRKHLFSVLV
;
A
#
# COMPACT_ATOMS: atom_id res chain seq x y z
N MET A 1 -14.87 18.01 37.82
CA MET A 1 -15.14 19.36 37.28
C MET A 1 -15.35 19.23 35.80
N VAL A 2 -16.56 19.52 35.32
CA VAL A 2 -16.90 19.46 33.90
C VAL A 2 -16.33 20.72 33.24
N ASN A 3 -15.37 20.57 32.33
CA ASN A 3 -14.84 21.71 31.57
C ASN A 3 -15.99 22.43 30.86
N GLN A 4 -16.14 23.73 31.11
CA GLN A 4 -17.15 24.54 30.43
C GLN A 4 -16.97 24.44 28.91
N PRO A 5 -18.06 24.40 28.13
CA PRO A 5 -17.97 24.36 26.68
C PRO A 5 -17.19 25.57 26.16
N ILE A 6 -16.18 25.32 25.32
CA ILE A 6 -15.36 26.36 24.69
C ILE A 6 -16.28 27.26 23.85
N SER A 7 -16.19 28.57 24.03
CA SER A 7 -16.99 29.51 23.23
C SER A 7 -16.65 29.39 21.74
N GLN A 8 -17.64 29.61 20.88
CA GLN A 8 -17.47 29.51 19.42
C GLN A 8 -16.36 30.44 18.91
N SER A 9 -16.27 31.66 19.44
CA SER A 9 -15.19 32.62 19.13
C SER A 9 -13.81 32.06 19.47
N THR A 10 -13.67 31.45 20.66
CA THR A 10 -12.41 30.83 21.07
C THR A 10 -12.04 29.68 20.14
N TYR A 11 -13.00 28.80 19.83
CA TYR A 11 -12.78 27.69 18.91
C TYR A 11 -12.31 28.15 17.52
N LEU A 12 -12.96 29.17 16.95
CA LEU A 12 -12.59 29.75 15.65
C LEU A 12 -11.18 30.36 15.68
N LYS A 13 -10.84 31.09 16.74
CA LYS A 13 -9.49 31.68 16.92
C LYS A 13 -8.39 30.61 16.88
N TYR A 14 -8.54 29.53 17.65
CA TYR A 14 -7.53 28.48 17.71
C TYR A 14 -7.54 27.59 16.46
N THR A 15 -8.68 27.44 15.80
CA THR A 15 -8.75 26.84 14.46
C THR A 15 -7.91 27.65 13.47
N GLY A 16 -8.09 28.97 13.43
CA GLY A 16 -7.26 29.86 12.59
C GLY A 16 -5.78 29.77 12.92
N ALA A 17 -5.41 29.72 14.21
CA ALA A 17 -4.03 29.53 14.63
C ALA A 17 -3.44 28.20 14.15
N TYR A 18 -4.20 27.10 14.24
CA TYR A 18 -3.79 25.81 13.70
C TYR A 18 -3.55 25.88 12.18
N VAL A 19 -4.46 26.50 11.43
CA VAL A 19 -4.33 26.63 9.97
C VAL A 19 -3.06 27.38 9.60
N VAL A 20 -2.82 28.54 10.22
CA VAL A 20 -1.64 29.37 9.94
C VAL A 20 -0.36 28.62 10.32
N LEU A 21 -0.30 28.02 11.50
CA LEU A 21 0.90 27.32 11.97
C LEU A 21 1.20 26.09 11.10
N SER A 22 0.18 25.31 10.74
CA SER A 22 0.35 24.14 9.88
C SER A 22 0.81 24.53 8.48
N PHE A 23 0.26 25.62 7.93
CA PHE A 23 0.70 26.15 6.64
C PHE A 23 2.18 26.55 6.67
N ILE A 24 2.63 27.24 7.72
CA ILE A 24 4.05 27.59 7.89
C ILE A 24 4.92 26.33 7.96
N CYS A 25 4.53 25.33 8.75
CA CYS A 25 5.28 24.08 8.87
C CYS A 25 5.39 23.33 7.53
N LEU A 26 4.28 23.21 6.79
CA LEU A 26 4.26 22.56 5.48
C LEU A 26 5.07 23.36 4.45
N LEU A 27 5.00 24.68 4.49
CA LEU A 27 5.80 25.55 3.63
C LEU A 27 7.30 25.36 3.91
N CYS A 28 7.72 25.33 5.18
CA CYS A 28 9.12 25.05 5.54
C CYS A 28 9.57 23.66 5.08
N LEU A 29 8.73 22.64 5.28
CA LEU A 29 9.06 21.26 4.95
C LEU A 29 9.16 21.02 3.44
N PHE A 30 8.22 21.59 2.68
CA PHE A 30 8.05 21.33 1.26
C PHE A 30 8.47 22.48 0.33
N TRP A 31 9.11 23.53 0.86
CA TRP A 31 9.58 24.69 0.09
C TRP A 31 10.31 24.28 -1.20
N LYS A 32 11.25 23.33 -1.07
CA LYS A 32 12.02 22.78 -2.20
C LYS A 32 11.10 22.21 -3.28
N PHE A 33 10.07 21.46 -2.94
CA PHE A 33 9.19 20.81 -3.91
C PHE A 33 8.13 21.76 -4.50
N LEU A 34 7.78 22.83 -3.77
CA LEU A 34 6.82 23.83 -4.23
C LEU A 34 7.44 24.81 -5.24
N PHE A 35 8.71 25.18 -5.04
CA PHE A 35 9.34 26.28 -5.79
C PHE A 35 10.58 25.88 -6.61
N SER A 36 10.99 24.60 -6.61
CA SER A 36 12.13 24.13 -7.42
C SER A 36 11.77 22.98 -8.36
N ASP A 37 12.73 22.54 -9.16
CA ASP A 37 12.64 21.39 -10.09
C ASP A 37 12.77 20.02 -9.40
N SER A 38 12.14 19.87 -8.24
CA SER A 38 12.20 18.66 -7.39
C SER A 38 10.81 18.07 -7.14
N TYR A 39 10.69 16.74 -7.16
CA TYR A 39 9.45 16.02 -6.92
C TYR A 39 9.56 15.17 -5.66
N LEU A 40 8.43 14.98 -4.94
CA LEU A 40 8.36 14.14 -3.75
C LEU A 40 8.36 12.65 -4.14
N LEU A 41 9.42 12.25 -4.83
CA LEU A 41 9.71 10.92 -5.33
C LEU A 41 11.17 10.65 -5.00
N PHE A 42 11.44 9.58 -4.26
CA PHE A 42 12.76 9.28 -3.73
C PHE A 42 13.52 8.29 -4.62
N LYS A 43 14.85 8.28 -4.53
CA LYS A 43 15.74 7.36 -5.27
C LYS A 43 16.55 6.42 -4.37
N ASP A 44 16.47 6.60 -3.06
CA ASP A 44 17.05 5.71 -2.05
C ASP A 44 16.05 4.61 -1.67
N ILE A 45 16.12 4.08 -0.45
CA ILE A 45 15.16 3.13 0.14
C ILE A 45 13.68 3.56 0.01
N GLY A 46 13.37 4.84 -0.19
CA GLY A 46 12.01 5.33 -0.45
C GLY A 46 11.55 5.26 -1.92
N ASN A 47 12.30 4.57 -2.78
CA ASN A 47 12.05 4.53 -4.23
C ASN A 47 10.69 3.95 -4.62
N ASP A 48 9.98 3.29 -3.71
CA ASP A 48 8.59 2.86 -3.92
C ASP A 48 7.64 4.01 -4.27
N SER A 49 7.92 5.22 -3.77
CA SER A 49 7.21 6.43 -4.21
C SER A 49 7.29 6.64 -5.73
N TYR A 50 8.43 6.32 -6.34
CA TYR A 50 8.70 6.47 -7.77
C TYR A 50 8.36 5.21 -8.57
N TYR A 51 8.76 4.04 -8.11
CA TYR A 51 8.65 2.77 -8.85
C TYR A 51 7.34 2.04 -8.63
N GLN A 52 6.58 2.39 -7.59
CA GLN A 52 5.28 1.78 -7.31
C GLN A 52 4.17 2.82 -7.31
N ALA A 53 4.18 3.79 -6.38
CA ALA A 53 3.08 4.72 -6.22
C ALA A 53 2.86 5.56 -7.49
N TYR A 54 3.93 6.20 -8.01
CA TYR A 54 3.86 6.93 -9.27
C TYR A 54 3.51 6.01 -10.47
N ALA A 55 4.03 4.78 -10.50
CA ALA A 55 3.71 3.79 -11.53
C ALA A 55 2.22 3.42 -11.57
N TYR A 56 1.65 3.06 -10.43
CA TYR A 56 0.22 2.72 -10.31
C TYR A 56 -0.66 3.91 -10.68
N LEU A 57 -0.30 5.11 -10.23
CA LEU A 57 -1.03 6.33 -10.58
C LEU A 57 -1.00 6.59 -12.10
N LYS A 58 0.16 6.44 -12.76
CA LYS A 58 0.29 6.58 -14.23
C LYS A 58 -0.53 5.53 -14.98
N ALA A 59 -0.47 4.26 -14.54
CA ALA A 59 -1.25 3.19 -15.17
C ALA A 59 -2.76 3.40 -15.04
N ILE A 60 -3.27 3.78 -13.86
CA ILE A 60 -4.70 4.06 -13.65
C ILE A 60 -5.13 5.35 -14.37
N ASN A 61 -4.26 6.36 -14.42
CA ASN A 61 -4.51 7.58 -15.16
C ASN A 61 -4.72 7.31 -16.66
N ALA A 62 -3.94 6.39 -17.24
CA ALA A 62 -4.03 5.99 -18.64
C ALA A 62 -5.30 5.18 -18.99
N LEU A 63 -6.00 4.61 -18.00
CA LEU A 63 -7.25 3.88 -18.25
C LEU A 63 -8.40 4.83 -18.65
N PRO A 64 -9.33 4.39 -19.52
CA PRO A 64 -10.54 5.14 -19.86
C PRO A 64 -11.36 5.51 -18.61
N LEU A 65 -12.05 6.65 -18.65
CA LEU A 65 -12.84 7.16 -17.51
C LEU A 65 -13.81 6.12 -16.91
N LYS A 66 -14.53 5.38 -17.77
CA LYS A 66 -15.47 4.31 -17.36
C LYS A 66 -14.80 3.15 -16.60
N ASN A 67 -13.49 3.01 -16.71
CA ASN A 67 -12.71 1.85 -16.27
C ASN A 67 -11.74 2.19 -15.11
N LYS A 68 -11.70 3.42 -14.59
CA LYS A 68 -10.65 3.83 -13.62
C LYS A 68 -10.63 3.06 -12.29
N PHE A 69 -11.78 2.54 -11.86
CA PHE A 69 -11.91 1.91 -10.54
C PHE A 69 -12.08 0.40 -10.56
N LEU A 70 -12.61 -0.16 -11.64
CA LEU A 70 -12.99 -1.57 -11.78
C LEU A 70 -12.65 -2.01 -13.20
N SER A 71 -11.37 -2.25 -13.45
CA SER A 71 -10.91 -2.66 -14.78
C SER A 71 -9.77 -3.62 -14.66
N TRP A 72 -9.73 -4.56 -15.59
CA TRP A 72 -8.51 -5.29 -15.89
C TRP A 72 -7.45 -4.33 -16.44
N SER A 73 -6.17 -4.64 -16.28
CA SER A 73 -5.11 -3.95 -17.00
C SER A 73 -3.98 -4.88 -17.39
N PHE A 74 -3.61 -4.84 -18.67
CA PHE A 74 -2.50 -5.59 -19.25
C PHE A 74 -1.12 -4.95 -19.02
N SER A 75 -1.05 -3.81 -18.33
CA SER A 75 0.23 -3.22 -17.88
C SER A 75 0.70 -3.76 -16.52
N PHE A 76 -0.16 -4.50 -15.82
CA PHE A 76 0.17 -5.19 -14.57
C PHE A 76 0.55 -6.64 -14.91
N GLY A 77 1.81 -6.84 -15.32
CA GLY A 77 2.28 -8.13 -15.81
C GLY A 77 1.45 -8.62 -17.00
N THR A 78 1.13 -9.90 -17.04
CA THR A 78 0.27 -10.47 -18.10
C THR A 78 -1.21 -10.05 -17.98
N GLY A 79 -1.58 -9.34 -16.92
CA GLY A 79 -2.91 -8.79 -16.72
C GLY A 79 -3.47 -9.14 -15.34
N GLN A 80 -4.14 -8.19 -14.70
CA GLN A 80 -4.93 -8.42 -13.49
C GLN A 80 -5.96 -7.31 -13.28
N LEU A 81 -6.87 -7.53 -12.33
CA LEU A 81 -7.79 -6.50 -11.86
C LEU A 81 -7.04 -5.33 -11.20
N VAL A 82 -7.27 -4.13 -11.70
CA VAL A 82 -6.85 -2.85 -11.12
C VAL A 82 -8.04 -2.24 -10.41
N SER A 83 -8.13 -2.53 -9.12
CA SER A 83 -9.15 -2.00 -8.22
C SER A 83 -8.68 -2.13 -6.78
N GLY A 84 -9.56 -1.77 -5.83
CA GLY A 84 -9.34 -2.02 -4.42
C GLY A 84 -8.10 -1.30 -3.93
N ILE A 85 -7.05 -2.04 -3.59
CA ILE A 85 -5.88 -1.56 -2.85
C ILE A 85 -5.14 -0.40 -3.55
N TYR A 86 -5.24 -0.33 -4.87
CA TYR A 86 -4.64 0.75 -5.66
C TYR A 86 -5.54 1.98 -5.80
N THR A 87 -6.86 1.81 -5.62
CA THR A 87 -7.89 2.85 -5.78
C THR A 87 -8.58 3.21 -4.47
N GLY A 88 -8.28 2.54 -3.37
CA GLY A 88 -8.90 2.72 -2.06
C GLY A 88 -8.47 3.99 -1.33
N ASN A 89 -7.24 4.44 -1.60
CA ASN A 89 -6.75 5.70 -1.08
C ASN A 89 -7.41 6.89 -1.80
N ILE A 90 -8.34 7.55 -1.12
CA ILE A 90 -9.11 8.68 -1.67
C ILE A 90 -8.23 9.88 -2.08
N PHE A 91 -7.02 10.01 -1.53
CA PHE A 91 -6.09 11.07 -1.95
C PHE A 91 -5.49 10.79 -3.34
N ASN A 92 -5.61 9.56 -3.86
CA ASN A 92 -5.22 9.24 -5.23
C ASN A 92 -6.29 9.66 -6.25
N TRP A 93 -7.55 9.81 -5.83
CA TRP A 93 -8.66 10.00 -6.77
C TRP A 93 -8.50 11.24 -7.64
N PRO A 94 -8.13 12.43 -7.13
CA PRO A 94 -7.88 13.59 -7.98
C PRO A 94 -6.79 13.32 -9.03
N LEU A 95 -5.76 12.54 -8.67
CA LEU A 95 -4.63 12.22 -9.54
C LEU A 95 -5.02 11.32 -10.72
N PHE A 96 -6.11 10.55 -10.59
CA PHE A 96 -6.63 9.75 -11.69
C PHE A 96 -7.21 10.59 -12.83
N PHE A 97 -7.57 11.85 -12.58
CA PHE A 97 -8.31 12.69 -13.55
C PHE A 97 -7.52 13.91 -14.07
N ILE A 98 -6.35 14.20 -13.52
CA ILE A 98 -5.47 15.27 -14.02
C ILE A 98 -4.61 14.79 -15.19
N ASP A 99 -3.96 15.74 -15.88
CA ASP A 99 -2.98 15.43 -16.91
C ASP A 99 -1.82 14.57 -16.37
N SER A 100 -1.39 13.60 -17.17
CA SER A 100 -0.41 12.59 -16.77
C SER A 100 0.98 13.17 -16.43
N ALA A 101 1.34 14.34 -16.94
CA ALA A 101 2.59 15.02 -16.60
C ALA A 101 2.49 15.78 -15.27
N SER A 102 1.28 16.02 -14.78
CA SER A 102 1.03 16.74 -13.52
C SER A 102 0.96 15.83 -12.30
N ILE A 103 0.89 14.50 -12.49
CA ILE A 103 0.74 13.51 -11.41
C ILE A 103 1.81 13.67 -10.33
N ALA A 104 3.08 13.79 -10.71
CA ALA A 104 4.19 13.90 -9.75
C ALA A 104 4.07 15.16 -8.86
N LYS A 105 3.60 16.29 -9.42
CA LYS A 105 3.30 17.50 -8.62
C LYS A 105 2.02 17.32 -7.81
N GLY A 106 1.01 16.67 -8.37
CA GLY A 106 -0.24 16.36 -7.67
C GLY A 106 -0.01 15.53 -6.41
N MET A 107 0.90 14.56 -6.45
CA MET A 107 1.27 13.74 -5.28
C MET A 107 1.76 14.61 -4.11
N LEU A 108 2.57 15.64 -4.36
CA LEU A 108 3.00 16.60 -3.33
C LEU A 108 1.80 17.28 -2.66
N PHE A 109 0.88 17.83 -3.45
CA PHE A 109 -0.29 18.53 -2.91
C PHE A 109 -1.20 17.59 -2.11
N MET A 110 -1.37 16.36 -2.58
CA MET A 110 -2.15 15.35 -1.88
C MET A 110 -1.49 14.92 -0.57
N GLU A 111 -0.16 14.83 -0.51
CA GLU A 111 0.55 14.55 0.74
C GLU A 111 0.44 15.72 1.72
N CYS A 112 0.63 16.96 1.26
CA CYS A 112 0.42 18.15 2.10
C CYS A 112 -0.99 18.21 2.68
N LEU A 113 -2.02 17.92 1.86
CA LEU A 113 -3.41 17.88 2.31
C LEU A 113 -3.63 16.77 3.35
N LYS A 114 -3.07 15.58 3.12
CA LYS A 114 -3.17 14.43 4.03
C LYS A 114 -2.52 14.73 5.39
N LEU A 115 -1.31 15.31 5.40
CA LEU A 115 -0.62 15.74 6.61
C LEU A 115 -1.44 16.80 7.37
N PHE A 116 -1.91 17.83 6.67
CA PHE A 116 -2.77 18.87 7.25
C PHE A 116 -4.03 18.28 7.87
N LEU A 117 -4.76 17.43 7.15
CA LEU A 117 -5.99 16.84 7.68
C LEU A 117 -5.72 15.92 8.87
N THR A 118 -4.61 15.18 8.87
CA THR A 118 -4.20 14.35 10.02
C THR A 118 -4.00 15.21 11.27
N GLY A 119 -3.23 16.29 11.17
CA GLY A 119 -3.04 17.22 12.28
C GLY A 119 -4.35 17.91 12.72
N PHE A 120 -5.21 18.28 11.76
CA PHE A 120 -6.45 18.97 12.04
C PHE A 120 -7.45 18.08 12.78
N ILE A 121 -7.59 16.83 12.34
CA ILE A 121 -8.44 15.85 13.01
C ILE A 121 -7.91 15.55 14.41
N TYR A 122 -6.58 15.45 14.58
CA TYR A 122 -5.98 15.27 15.90
C TYR A 122 -6.20 16.48 16.82
N PHE A 123 -6.06 17.70 16.30
CA PHE A 123 -6.45 18.94 17.00
C PHE A 123 -7.90 18.85 17.50
N ARG A 124 -8.83 18.44 16.64
CA ARG A 124 -10.24 18.27 17.01
C ARG A 124 -10.46 17.14 18.01
N TYR A 125 -9.71 16.05 17.93
CA TYR A 125 -9.71 14.96 18.90
C TYR A 125 -9.30 15.46 20.30
N LEU A 126 -8.23 16.26 20.41
CA LEU A 126 -7.81 16.85 21.69
C LEU A 126 -8.85 17.81 22.27
N ILE A 127 -9.43 18.68 21.45
CA ILE A 127 -10.57 19.55 21.86
C ILE A 127 -11.73 18.69 22.37
N ASN A 128 -12.02 17.57 21.70
CA ASN A 128 -13.10 16.67 22.09
C ASN A 128 -12.87 15.99 23.44
N LYS A 129 -11.60 15.73 23.79
CA LYS A 129 -11.18 15.24 25.11
C LYS A 129 -11.01 16.35 26.13
N ALA A 130 -11.48 17.56 25.81
CA ALA A 130 -11.48 18.74 26.65
C ALA A 130 -10.10 19.24 27.06
N TYR A 131 -9.07 19.01 26.22
CA TYR A 131 -7.78 19.68 26.36
C TYR A 131 -7.95 21.18 26.05
N HIS A 132 -7.09 22.00 26.65
CA HIS A 132 -7.06 23.42 26.37
C HIS A 132 -6.75 23.66 24.87
N PRO A 133 -7.42 24.61 24.20
CA PRO A 133 -7.25 24.83 22.77
C PRO A 133 -5.80 25.09 22.33
N LEU A 134 -5.02 25.79 23.14
CA LEU A 134 -3.59 26.02 22.87
C LEU A 134 -2.80 24.70 22.81
N ILE A 135 -3.02 23.78 23.76
CA ILE A 135 -2.37 22.45 23.78
C ILE A 135 -2.79 21.68 22.52
N SER A 136 -4.06 21.79 22.15
CA SER A 136 -4.63 21.10 20.99
C SER A 136 -4.00 21.55 19.69
N VAL A 137 -3.75 22.86 19.51
CA VAL A 137 -3.11 23.40 18.28
C VAL A 137 -1.72 22.79 18.09
N PHE A 138 -0.88 22.86 19.12
CA PHE A 138 0.48 22.32 19.04
C PHE A 138 0.48 20.79 18.95
N GLY A 139 -0.42 20.11 19.66
CA GLY A 139 -0.60 18.67 19.54
C GLY A 139 -0.93 18.24 18.10
N GLY A 140 -1.84 18.97 17.44
CA GLY A 140 -2.16 18.75 16.02
C GLY A 140 -0.97 18.96 15.09
N CYS A 141 -0.23 20.07 15.26
CA CYS A 141 0.95 20.37 14.43
C CYS A 141 2.09 19.35 14.62
N LEU A 142 2.33 18.89 15.85
CA LEU A 142 3.38 17.91 16.13
C LEU A 142 3.01 16.51 15.59
N VAL A 143 1.74 16.10 15.67
CA VAL A 143 1.29 14.84 15.06
C VAL A 143 1.36 14.88 13.53
N MET A 144 1.03 16.03 12.92
CA MET A 144 1.21 16.26 11.49
C MET A 144 2.68 16.04 11.06
N LEU A 145 3.63 16.50 11.88
CA LEU A 145 5.08 16.36 11.65
C LEU A 145 5.68 15.09 12.28
N SER A 146 4.85 14.15 12.70
CA SER A 146 5.35 12.91 13.30
C SER A 146 6.16 12.10 12.30
N SER A 147 7.12 11.36 12.82
CA SER A 147 8.01 10.47 12.05
C SER A 147 7.24 9.54 11.13
N PHE A 148 6.19 8.92 11.69
CA PHE A 148 5.35 7.99 10.97
C PHE A 148 4.67 8.65 9.77
N MET A 149 4.20 9.89 9.90
CA MET A 149 3.54 10.59 8.80
C MET A 149 4.55 11.05 7.73
N VAL A 150 5.69 11.60 8.16
CA VAL A 150 6.67 12.23 7.28
C VAL A 150 7.53 11.23 6.51
N ILE A 151 8.09 10.20 7.18
CA ILE A 151 8.96 9.22 6.52
C ILE A 151 8.14 8.36 5.55
N ASN A 152 6.91 8.01 5.92
CA ASN A 152 6.00 7.25 5.06
C ASN A 152 5.40 8.07 3.90
N ALA A 153 5.80 9.33 3.70
CA ALA A 153 5.59 9.99 2.41
C ALA A 153 6.31 9.23 1.27
N GLY A 154 7.39 8.48 1.57
CA GLY A 154 8.01 7.53 0.64
C GLY A 154 7.11 6.34 0.27
N TRP A 155 6.08 6.07 1.08
CA TRP A 155 5.00 5.11 0.85
C TRP A 155 3.65 5.80 0.74
N PHE A 156 3.61 6.83 -0.12
CA PHE A 156 2.47 7.73 -0.35
C PHE A 156 1.09 7.04 -0.38
N THR A 157 0.99 5.91 -1.09
CA THR A 157 -0.28 5.21 -1.29
C THR A 157 -0.75 4.44 -0.05
N TYR A 158 0.18 4.01 0.83
CA TYR A 158 -0.10 3.03 1.87
C TYR A 158 0.00 3.62 3.27
N PHE A 159 1.22 3.86 3.77
CA PHE A 159 1.44 4.04 5.20
C PHE A 159 1.11 5.44 5.71
N SER A 160 1.38 6.51 4.94
CA SER A 160 0.94 7.85 5.36
C SER A 160 -0.59 7.97 5.36
N TYR A 161 -1.27 7.26 4.46
CA TYR A 161 -2.73 7.16 4.47
C TYR A 161 -3.24 6.33 5.66
N PHE A 162 -2.55 5.25 6.02
CA PHE A 162 -2.87 4.45 7.20
C PHE A 162 -2.82 5.28 8.49
N GLY A 163 -1.83 6.18 8.62
CA GLY A 163 -1.73 7.13 9.74
C GLY A 163 -2.88 8.14 9.79
N PHE A 164 -3.28 8.70 8.65
CA PHE A 164 -4.47 9.54 8.53
C PHE A 164 -5.74 8.79 8.98
N LEU A 165 -5.95 7.57 8.48
CA LEU A 165 -7.09 6.74 8.84
C LEU A 165 -7.12 6.44 10.34
N TRP A 166 -5.96 6.16 10.95
CA TRP A 166 -5.85 5.91 12.38
C TRP A 166 -6.29 7.11 13.24
N VAL A 167 -5.85 8.32 12.89
CA VAL A 167 -6.25 9.54 13.61
C VAL A 167 -7.74 9.83 13.41
N LEU A 168 -8.26 9.63 12.19
CA LEU A 168 -9.69 9.71 11.91
C LEU A 168 -10.48 8.69 12.75
N TRP A 169 -9.95 7.47 12.90
CA TRP A 169 -10.56 6.41 13.69
C TRP A 169 -10.65 6.79 15.17
N LEU A 170 -9.54 7.25 15.78
CA LEU A 170 -9.51 7.71 17.17
C LEU A 170 -10.51 8.85 17.43
N PHE A 171 -10.52 9.86 16.54
CA PHE A 171 -11.50 10.93 16.60
C PHE A 171 -12.93 10.40 16.51
N SER A 172 -13.17 9.42 15.65
CA SER A 172 -14.49 8.82 15.44
C SER A 172 -14.98 8.01 16.64
N LEU A 173 -14.10 7.33 17.37
CA LEU A 173 -14.46 6.64 18.62
C LEU A 173 -14.91 7.62 19.70
N GLU A 174 -14.23 8.76 19.86
CA GLU A 174 -14.67 9.83 20.78
C GLU A 174 -16.04 10.42 20.38
N GLN A 175 -16.30 10.52 19.07
CA GLN A 175 -17.57 10.99 18.56
C GLN A 175 -18.69 9.96 18.77
N LEU A 176 -18.38 8.66 18.65
CA LEU A 176 -19.28 7.55 18.93
C LEU A 176 -19.78 7.57 20.37
N LEU A 177 -18.89 7.84 21.32
CA LEU A 177 -19.22 7.98 22.75
C LEU A 177 -20.21 9.13 22.98
N LYS A 178 -20.13 10.19 22.18
CA LYS A 178 -21.05 11.34 22.17
C LYS A 178 -22.33 11.10 21.33
N GLY A 179 -22.57 9.87 20.85
CA GLY A 179 -23.73 9.50 20.04
C GLY A 179 -23.66 9.92 18.56
N ARG A 180 -22.51 10.41 18.09
CA ARG A 180 -22.33 10.92 16.72
C ARG A 180 -21.68 9.85 15.84
N LEU A 181 -22.51 9.04 15.18
CA LEU A 181 -22.08 7.83 14.46
C LEU A 181 -21.39 8.11 13.12
N TYR A 182 -21.73 9.22 12.45
CA TYR A 182 -21.31 9.53 11.09
C TYR A 182 -19.79 9.42 10.88
N TRP A 183 -19.00 9.92 11.84
CA TRP A 183 -17.54 9.91 11.72
C TRP A 183 -16.98 8.49 11.66
N LEU A 184 -17.52 7.57 12.47
CA LEU A 184 -17.09 6.18 12.46
C LEU A 184 -17.59 5.43 11.22
N ILE A 185 -18.78 5.76 10.69
CA ILE A 185 -19.23 5.25 9.38
C ILE A 185 -18.21 5.61 8.29
N VAL A 186 -17.77 6.88 8.24
CA VAL A 186 -16.76 7.35 7.28
C VAL A 186 -15.42 6.66 7.52
N ALA A 187 -14.97 6.55 8.78
CA ALA A 187 -13.70 5.90 9.10
C ALA A 187 -13.70 4.42 8.69
N VAL A 188 -14.79 3.68 8.98
CA VAL A 188 -14.99 2.29 8.54
C VAL A 188 -14.99 2.21 7.02
N LEU A 189 -15.77 3.05 6.34
CA LEU A 189 -15.83 3.08 4.87
C LEU A 189 -14.44 3.24 4.25
N LEU A 190 -13.72 4.28 4.66
CA LEU A 190 -12.41 4.59 4.10
C LEU A 190 -11.38 3.50 4.41
N THR A 191 -11.45 2.88 5.59
CA THR A 191 -10.59 1.75 5.95
C THR A 191 -10.95 0.49 5.14
N ALA A 192 -12.23 0.25 4.87
CA ALA A 192 -12.70 -0.91 4.13
C ALA A 192 -12.28 -0.90 2.66
N ILE A 193 -12.34 0.28 2.01
CA ILE A 193 -12.00 0.41 0.60
C ILE A 193 -10.48 0.48 0.34
N ASP A 194 -9.67 0.78 1.36
CA ASP A 194 -8.20 0.84 1.30
C ASP A 194 -7.56 -0.57 1.30
N GLN A 195 -7.13 -1.05 2.47
CA GLN A 195 -6.79 -2.45 2.71
C GLN A 195 -7.79 -3.02 3.70
N SER A 196 -8.62 -3.96 3.25
CA SER A 196 -9.69 -4.57 4.07
C SER A 196 -9.17 -5.19 5.38
N TYR A 197 -7.92 -5.67 5.38
CA TYR A 197 -7.21 -6.15 6.56
C TYR A 197 -7.11 -5.10 7.69
N ASN A 198 -7.07 -3.81 7.36
CA ASN A 198 -6.96 -2.74 8.36
C ASN A 198 -8.22 -2.63 9.24
N LEU A 199 -9.38 -3.11 8.79
CA LEU A 199 -10.60 -3.18 9.61
C LEU A 199 -10.39 -4.08 10.83
N TYR A 200 -9.69 -5.20 10.67
CA TYR A 200 -9.35 -6.10 11.78
C TYR A 200 -8.44 -5.40 12.80
N ILE A 201 -7.38 -4.74 12.33
CA ILE A 201 -6.43 -4.00 13.19
C ILE A 201 -7.12 -2.89 13.98
N PHE A 202 -7.93 -2.06 13.30
CA PHE A 202 -8.65 -0.98 13.96
C PHE A 202 -9.77 -1.48 14.87
N GLY A 203 -10.41 -2.60 14.53
CA GLY A 203 -11.34 -3.30 15.42
C GLY A 203 -10.67 -3.75 16.72
N LEU A 204 -9.51 -4.41 16.62
CA LEU A 204 -8.71 -4.84 17.77
C LEU A 204 -8.31 -3.66 18.66
N PHE A 205 -7.85 -2.56 18.08
CA PHE A 205 -7.51 -1.37 18.84
C PHE A 205 -8.73 -0.64 19.42
N SER A 206 -9.90 -0.70 18.76
CA SER A 206 -11.14 -0.18 19.32
C SER A 206 -11.55 -0.94 20.57
N LEU A 207 -11.42 -2.28 20.54
CA LEU A 207 -11.64 -3.12 21.71
C LEU A 207 -10.70 -2.72 22.84
N ALA A 208 -9.40 -2.62 22.57
CA ALA A 208 -8.42 -2.17 23.56
C ALA A 208 -8.78 -0.78 24.12
N TYR A 209 -9.13 0.18 23.27
CA TYR A 209 -9.52 1.53 23.67
C TYR A 209 -10.73 1.55 24.62
N PHE A 210 -11.76 0.73 24.37
CA PHE A 210 -12.95 0.68 25.25
C PHE A 210 -12.73 -0.15 26.51
N LEU A 211 -11.94 -1.24 26.46
CA LEU A 211 -11.56 -1.99 27.66
C LEU A 211 -10.75 -1.14 28.64
N LEU A 212 -10.10 -0.09 28.15
CA LEU A 212 -9.47 0.92 28.97
C LEU A 212 -10.48 1.86 29.67
N HIS A 213 -11.78 1.62 29.64
CA HIS A 213 -12.76 2.45 30.32
C HIS A 213 -13.70 1.59 31.15
N ASN A 214 -14.09 2.09 32.32
CA ASN A 214 -15.02 1.40 33.22
C ASN A 214 -16.46 1.78 32.84
N TYR A 215 -17.02 1.07 31.86
CA TYR A 215 -18.40 1.26 31.44
C TYR A 215 -19.38 0.31 32.14
N SER A 216 -20.59 0.80 32.41
CA SER A 216 -21.69 -0.05 32.87
C SER A 216 -22.11 -1.05 31.78
N PHE A 217 -22.77 -2.14 32.15
CA PHE A 217 -23.29 -3.12 31.18
C PHE A 217 -24.25 -2.48 30.16
N LYS A 218 -25.10 -1.55 30.59
CA LYS A 218 -25.99 -0.79 29.69
C LYS A 218 -25.20 0.03 28.68
N THR A 219 -24.14 0.70 29.12
CA THR A 219 -23.25 1.49 28.26
C THR A 219 -22.51 0.58 27.26
N TRP A 220 -22.05 -0.58 27.68
CA TRP A 220 -21.44 -1.58 26.78
C TRP A 220 -22.40 -2.02 25.68
N LYS A 221 -23.66 -2.34 26.02
CA LYS A 221 -24.68 -2.67 25.02
C LYS A 221 -24.88 -1.54 24.01
N GLN A 222 -24.93 -0.29 24.46
CA GLN A 222 -25.05 0.87 23.57
C GLN A 222 -23.82 1.03 22.67
N ILE A 223 -22.61 0.89 23.20
CA ILE A 223 -21.37 0.96 22.42
C ILE A 223 -21.36 -0.14 21.35
N LEU A 224 -21.66 -1.39 21.72
CA LEU A 224 -21.70 -2.51 20.78
C LEU A 224 -22.73 -2.28 19.67
N LEU A 225 -23.95 -1.85 20.01
CA LEU A 225 -24.98 -1.53 19.02
C LEU A 225 -24.53 -0.42 18.07
N ARG A 226 -23.96 0.66 18.61
CA ARG A 226 -23.44 1.78 17.79
C ARG A 226 -22.29 1.32 16.89
N LEU A 227 -21.38 0.48 17.39
CA LEU A 227 -20.31 -0.12 16.60
C LEU A 227 -20.89 -0.98 15.47
N SER A 228 -21.80 -1.91 15.76
CA SER A 228 -22.42 -2.76 14.75
C SER A 228 -23.08 -1.94 13.64
N ILE A 229 -23.82 -0.88 13.99
CA ILE A 229 -24.45 0.02 13.02
C ILE A 229 -23.39 0.72 12.17
N THR A 230 -22.34 1.26 12.79
CA THR A 230 -21.28 1.97 12.05
C THR A 230 -20.51 1.05 11.11
N TYR A 231 -20.24 -0.18 11.53
CA TYR A 231 -19.59 -1.19 10.71
C TYR A 231 -20.49 -1.62 9.56
N LEU A 232 -21.76 -1.92 9.83
CA LEU A 232 -22.75 -2.29 8.82
C LEU A 232 -22.83 -1.24 7.71
N TYR A 233 -22.98 0.04 8.07
CA TYR A 233 -23.09 1.10 7.09
C TYR A 233 -21.76 1.42 6.39
N GLY A 234 -20.64 1.46 7.12
CA GLY A 234 -19.34 1.75 6.51
C GLY A 234 -18.92 0.68 5.49
N ILE A 235 -19.05 -0.60 5.87
CA ILE A 235 -18.79 -1.75 4.99
C ILE A 235 -19.80 -1.78 3.85
N GLY A 236 -21.09 -1.61 4.16
CA GLY A 236 -22.16 -1.64 3.18
C GLY A 236 -21.97 -0.59 2.09
N ILE A 237 -21.74 0.67 2.45
CA ILE A 237 -21.48 1.75 1.48
C ILE A 237 -20.23 1.44 0.64
N GLY A 238 -19.18 0.90 1.25
CA GLY A 238 -17.92 0.55 0.59
C GLY A 238 -17.92 -0.78 -0.17
N ALA A 239 -19.05 -1.50 -0.23
CA ALA A 239 -19.10 -2.91 -0.62
C ALA A 239 -18.48 -3.20 -2.00
N VAL A 240 -18.64 -2.32 -2.98
CA VAL A 240 -18.10 -2.53 -4.33
C VAL A 240 -16.57 -2.57 -4.34
N LEU A 241 -15.90 -1.56 -3.77
CA LEU A 241 -14.43 -1.51 -3.73
C LEU A 241 -13.86 -2.51 -2.70
N LEU A 242 -14.58 -2.73 -1.58
CA LEU A 242 -14.22 -3.77 -0.62
C LEU A 242 -14.30 -5.16 -1.26
N GLY A 243 -15.34 -5.45 -2.03
CA GLY A 243 -15.50 -6.73 -2.73
C GLY A 243 -14.40 -6.95 -3.76
N ALA A 244 -14.04 -5.91 -4.51
CA ALA A 244 -12.89 -5.94 -5.42
C ALA A 244 -11.57 -6.24 -4.67
N ASN A 245 -11.37 -5.62 -3.52
CA ASN A 245 -10.23 -5.88 -2.64
C ASN A 245 -10.15 -7.34 -2.17
N LEU A 246 -11.26 -7.85 -1.64
CA LEU A 246 -11.33 -9.22 -1.15
C LEU A 246 -11.09 -10.22 -2.29
N PHE A 247 -11.61 -9.92 -3.49
CA PHE A 247 -11.37 -10.73 -4.68
C PHE A 247 -9.89 -10.77 -5.07
N ILE A 248 -9.19 -9.63 -5.10
CA ILE A 248 -7.74 -9.58 -5.38
C ILE A 248 -6.95 -10.38 -4.34
N ILE A 249 -7.27 -10.19 -3.04
CA ILE A 249 -6.56 -10.86 -1.95
C ILE A 249 -6.76 -12.37 -2.01
N SER A 250 -7.99 -12.84 -2.25
CA SER A 250 -8.29 -14.28 -2.31
C SER A 250 -7.66 -14.97 -3.51
N HIS A 251 -7.35 -14.24 -4.58
CA HIS A 251 -6.70 -14.74 -5.80
C HIS A 251 -5.22 -14.37 -5.87
N SER A 252 -4.57 -14.18 -4.70
CA SER A 252 -3.15 -13.87 -4.60
C SER A 252 -2.38 -14.92 -3.79
N PRO A 253 -1.05 -15.05 -3.99
CA PRO A 253 -0.20 -15.95 -3.21
C PRO A 253 -0.26 -15.75 -1.69
N ARG A 254 -0.66 -14.57 -1.20
CA ARG A 254 -0.73 -14.27 0.24
C ARG A 254 -1.79 -15.07 0.98
N PHE A 255 -2.84 -15.51 0.28
CA PHE A 255 -3.89 -16.35 0.85
C PHE A 255 -3.64 -17.84 0.60
N ASP A 256 -2.63 -18.17 -0.20
CA ASP A 256 -2.26 -19.55 -0.49
C ASP A 256 -1.34 -20.09 0.64
N PRO A 257 -1.72 -21.19 1.31
CA PRO A 257 -0.92 -21.79 2.37
C PRO A 257 0.49 -22.22 1.93
N GLN A 258 0.74 -22.41 0.62
CA GLN A 258 2.06 -22.78 0.10
C GLN A 258 3.08 -21.67 0.24
N TYR A 259 2.67 -20.39 0.14
CA TYR A 259 3.60 -19.25 0.09
C TYR A 259 3.60 -18.42 1.37
N SER A 260 2.50 -18.42 2.14
CA SER A 260 2.28 -17.48 3.25
C SER A 260 3.37 -17.48 4.34
N TYR A 261 3.76 -16.27 4.76
CA TYR A 261 4.66 -16.03 5.91
C TYR A 261 4.19 -16.62 7.24
N PHE A 262 2.90 -16.95 7.34
CA PHE A 262 2.32 -17.50 8.55
C PHE A 262 3.11 -18.72 9.06
N LYS A 263 3.52 -19.60 8.15
CA LYS A 263 4.26 -20.82 8.49
C LYS A 263 5.64 -20.53 9.08
N GLU A 264 6.33 -19.52 8.57
CA GLU A 264 7.66 -19.13 9.04
C GLU A 264 7.58 -18.43 10.41
N LEU A 265 6.69 -17.45 10.54
CA LEU A 265 6.65 -16.59 11.72
C LEU A 265 5.98 -17.25 12.93
N ILE A 266 5.08 -18.23 12.74
CA ILE A 266 4.50 -18.98 13.86
C ILE A 266 5.51 -19.96 14.49
N GLN A 267 6.57 -20.32 13.78
CA GLN A 267 7.62 -21.23 14.27
C GLN A 267 8.68 -20.50 15.11
N VAL A 268 8.70 -19.17 15.11
CA VAL A 268 9.59 -18.37 15.94
C VAL A 268 9.26 -18.58 17.43
N PRO A 269 10.26 -18.78 18.32
CA PRO A 269 10.02 -18.94 19.74
C PRO A 269 9.26 -17.76 20.36
N MET A 270 8.20 -18.06 21.10
CA MET A 270 7.24 -17.08 21.64
C MET A 270 7.88 -15.97 22.49
N PHE A 271 8.91 -16.30 23.27
CA PHE A 271 9.59 -15.38 24.19
C PHE A 271 11.03 -15.06 23.75
N GLU A 272 11.33 -15.21 22.46
CA GLU A 272 12.58 -14.70 21.91
C GLU A 272 12.63 -13.18 22.08
N LEU A 273 13.74 -12.67 22.63
CA LEU A 273 13.96 -11.25 22.82
C LEU A 273 14.48 -10.62 21.53
N ILE A 274 14.09 -9.37 21.30
CA ILE A 274 14.70 -8.54 20.25
C ILE A 274 16.23 -8.45 20.41
N SER A 275 16.92 -8.22 19.29
CA SER A 275 18.36 -7.99 19.32
C SER A 275 18.72 -6.69 20.03
N LEU A 276 19.97 -6.58 20.51
CA LEU A 276 20.47 -5.33 21.10
C LEU A 276 20.43 -4.16 20.09
N GLU A 277 20.61 -4.47 18.80
CA GLU A 277 20.47 -3.51 17.71
C GLU A 277 19.04 -2.98 17.58
N GLU A 278 18.04 -3.86 17.56
CA GLU A 278 16.63 -3.48 17.52
C GLU A 278 16.24 -2.66 18.75
N LEU A 279 16.74 -3.02 19.93
CA LEU A 279 16.51 -2.27 21.17
C LEU A 279 17.14 -0.86 21.11
N LYS A 280 18.38 -0.76 20.63
CA LYS A 280 19.10 0.51 20.42
C LYS A 280 18.33 1.42 19.44
N THR A 281 17.91 0.87 18.31
CA THR A 281 17.13 1.61 17.31
C THR A 281 15.78 2.04 17.86
N ALA A 282 15.05 1.14 18.53
CA ALA A 282 13.79 1.47 19.18
C ALA A 282 13.95 2.61 20.20
N PHE A 283 15.04 2.61 20.97
CA PHE A 283 15.36 3.69 21.91
C PHE A 283 15.66 5.01 21.20
N PHE A 284 16.57 5.05 20.22
CA PHE A 284 16.90 6.29 19.52
C PHE A 284 15.70 6.87 18.75
N ARG A 285 14.86 6.00 18.17
CA ARG A 285 13.63 6.38 17.47
C ARG A 285 12.54 7.00 18.37
N LEU A 286 12.73 7.02 19.70
CA LEU A 286 11.90 7.82 20.61
C LEU A 286 12.29 9.31 20.61
N PHE A 287 13.53 9.65 20.23
CA PHE A 287 14.08 11.00 20.34
C PHE A 287 14.45 11.65 19.01
N SER A 288 14.70 10.85 17.97
CA SER A 288 15.02 11.32 16.62
C SER A 288 14.89 10.18 15.62
N ASN A 289 14.59 10.50 14.36
CA ASN A 289 14.61 9.51 13.29
C ASN A 289 16.00 9.27 12.71
N ASN A 290 16.90 10.21 12.95
CA ASN A 290 18.07 10.43 12.11
C ASN A 290 19.38 10.23 12.89
N ILE A 291 19.31 9.81 14.17
CA ILE A 291 20.48 9.47 14.99
C ILE A 291 21.34 8.42 14.29
N GLU A 292 20.71 7.37 13.79
CA GLU A 292 21.40 6.23 13.14
C GLU A 292 21.51 6.43 11.62
N GLY A 293 21.36 7.64 11.10
CA GLY A 293 21.46 7.95 9.67
C GLY A 293 20.13 8.21 8.97
N ILE A 294 20.20 8.63 7.70
CA ILE A 294 19.07 9.07 6.88
C ILE A 294 19.02 8.24 5.59
N GLY A 295 17.84 7.73 5.23
CA GLY A 295 17.64 7.01 3.97
C GLY A 295 18.55 5.78 3.88
N ASP A 296 19.30 5.66 2.79
CA ASP A 296 20.23 4.54 2.58
C ASP A 296 21.43 4.52 3.54
N ASN A 297 21.74 5.63 4.20
CA ASN A 297 22.83 5.71 5.18
C ASN A 297 22.39 5.29 6.59
N PHE A 298 21.15 4.79 6.75
CA PHE A 298 20.65 4.31 8.03
C PHE A 298 21.33 3.00 8.44
N THR A 299 21.83 2.93 9.67
CA THR A 299 22.59 1.80 10.22
C THR A 299 21.92 1.12 11.40
N GLY A 300 20.68 1.50 11.71
CA GLY A 300 19.86 0.84 12.72
C GLY A 300 19.17 -0.41 12.20
N TRP A 301 18.39 -1.05 13.07
CA TRP A 301 17.69 -2.29 12.77
C TRP A 301 16.74 -2.17 11.57
N ASN A 302 16.78 -3.20 10.72
CA ASN A 302 16.04 -3.30 9.46
C ASN A 302 16.42 -2.17 8.48
N ASN A 303 15.49 -1.29 8.10
CA ASN A 303 15.76 -0.19 7.17
C ASN A 303 15.09 1.10 7.65
N TYR A 304 15.50 2.23 7.07
CA TYR A 304 15.10 3.56 7.53
C TYR A 304 13.58 3.79 7.62
N ILE A 305 12.78 3.11 6.78
CA ILE A 305 11.33 3.27 6.68
C ILE A 305 10.58 2.18 7.47
N GLU A 306 11.12 0.97 7.56
CA GLU A 306 10.51 -0.16 8.31
C GLU A 306 10.88 -0.23 9.78
N ALA A 307 11.99 0.42 10.17
CA ALA A 307 12.37 0.61 11.55
C ALA A 307 11.26 1.32 12.34
N PRO A 308 11.22 1.20 13.68
CA PRO A 308 10.20 1.87 14.46
C PRO A 308 10.16 3.39 14.23
N LEU A 309 8.96 3.93 13.98
CA LEU A 309 8.76 5.37 13.73
C LEU A 309 8.02 6.04 14.91
N PHE A 310 8.58 5.98 16.13
CA PHE A 310 7.91 6.43 17.35
C PHE A 310 7.92 7.95 17.55
N PHE A 311 8.91 8.65 17.00
CA PHE A 311 9.18 10.04 17.37
C PHE A 311 8.05 11.00 16.93
N ILE A 312 7.58 11.80 17.88
CA ILE A 312 6.66 12.94 17.68
C ILE A 312 7.24 14.17 18.35
N SER A 313 7.68 14.02 19.61
CA SER A 313 8.44 15.02 20.35
C SER A 313 9.07 14.37 21.58
N SER A 314 10.32 14.72 21.88
CA SER A 314 11.00 14.26 23.10
C SER A 314 10.38 14.82 24.39
N LEU A 315 9.57 15.89 24.31
CA LEU A 315 8.87 16.49 25.44
C LEU A 315 7.92 15.51 26.15
N GLY A 316 7.27 14.62 25.39
CA GLY A 316 6.30 13.68 25.96
C GLY A 316 6.94 12.65 26.89
N LEU A 317 8.15 12.19 26.56
CA LEU A 317 8.87 11.14 27.28
C LEU A 317 9.33 11.59 28.66
N LEU A 318 9.77 12.85 28.78
CA LEU A 318 10.19 13.43 30.05
C LEU A 318 9.04 13.50 31.08
N LEU A 319 7.80 13.51 30.61
CA LEU A 319 6.59 13.62 31.44
C LEU A 319 5.89 12.28 31.70
N LEU A 320 6.40 11.17 31.18
CA LEU A 320 5.76 9.85 31.32
C LEU A 320 5.59 9.44 32.80
N THR A 321 6.63 9.60 33.62
CA THR A 321 6.56 9.26 35.06
C THR A 321 5.60 10.17 35.83
N GLN A 322 5.49 11.44 35.43
CA GLN A 322 4.53 12.39 35.99
C GLN A 322 3.10 11.96 35.68
N TYR A 323 2.86 11.49 34.45
CA TYR A 323 1.56 10.98 34.01
C TYR A 323 1.09 9.78 34.83
N LEU A 324 2.00 8.84 35.09
CA LEU A 324 1.70 7.69 35.94
C LEU A 324 1.37 8.15 37.38
N HIS A 325 2.18 9.01 37.98
CA HIS A 325 1.98 9.46 39.36
C HIS A 325 0.67 10.22 39.60
N LYS A 326 0.21 11.01 38.62
CA LYS A 326 -0.96 11.90 38.74
C LYS A 326 -2.27 11.19 39.11
N ARG A 327 -2.46 9.93 38.72
CA ARG A 327 -3.76 9.25 38.84
C ARG A 327 -3.72 8.29 40.03
N GLY A 328 -4.70 8.41 40.95
CA GLY A 328 -4.78 7.59 42.16
C GLY A 328 -4.71 6.07 41.91
N THR A 329 -4.56 5.28 42.98
CA THR A 329 -4.05 3.89 42.97
C THR A 329 -4.70 2.95 41.95
N LYS A 330 -6.01 3.05 41.70
CA LYS A 330 -6.71 2.18 40.73
C LYS A 330 -6.42 2.54 39.26
N LEU A 331 -6.33 3.83 38.94
CA LEU A 331 -5.96 4.27 37.59
C LEU A 331 -4.46 4.12 37.37
N TYR A 332 -3.64 4.25 38.42
CA TYR A 332 -2.19 4.01 38.38
C TYR A 332 -1.83 2.64 37.80
N VAL A 333 -2.39 1.56 38.39
CA VAL A 333 -2.16 0.17 37.94
C VAL A 333 -2.50 -0.02 36.46
N LYS A 334 -3.62 0.56 36.01
CA LYS A 334 -4.06 0.44 34.63
C LYS A 334 -3.09 1.05 33.61
N HIS A 335 -2.52 2.22 33.88
CA HIS A 335 -1.56 2.82 32.95
C HIS A 335 -0.20 2.12 33.01
N ILE A 336 0.19 1.57 34.15
CA ILE A 336 1.35 0.67 34.24
C ILE A 336 1.13 -0.56 33.36
N LEU A 337 -0.04 -1.20 33.43
CA LEU A 337 -0.35 -2.35 32.58
C LEU A 337 -0.28 -2.00 31.08
N ILE A 338 -0.70 -0.79 30.68
CA ILE A 338 -0.52 -0.32 29.30
C ILE A 338 0.97 -0.20 28.96
N CYS A 339 1.78 0.43 29.83
CA CYS A 339 3.22 0.55 29.61
C CYS A 339 3.90 -0.83 29.53
N VAL A 340 3.52 -1.77 30.39
CA VAL A 340 4.01 -3.15 30.39
C VAL A 340 3.58 -3.86 29.10
N ALA A 341 2.33 -3.72 28.66
CA ALA A 341 1.88 -4.30 27.40
C ALA A 341 2.62 -3.73 26.19
N ILE A 342 2.89 -2.41 26.17
CA ILE A 342 3.71 -1.79 25.12
C ILE A 342 5.13 -2.37 25.17
N LEU A 343 5.78 -2.39 26.33
CA LEU A 343 7.13 -2.95 26.48
C LEU A 343 7.17 -4.43 26.07
N PHE A 344 6.15 -5.19 26.40
CA PHE A 344 6.01 -6.59 26.02
C PHE A 344 5.96 -6.75 24.49
N LEU A 345 5.16 -5.93 23.79
CA LEU A 345 5.10 -5.93 22.32
C LEU A 345 6.39 -5.41 21.66
N LEU A 346 7.14 -4.55 22.36
CA LEU A 346 8.43 -4.06 21.88
C LEU A 346 9.53 -5.11 22.04
N LEU A 347 9.53 -5.88 23.13
CA LEU A 347 10.58 -6.83 23.49
C LEU A 347 10.42 -8.22 22.87
N PHE A 348 9.18 -8.65 22.57
CA PHE A 348 8.88 -9.99 22.09
C PHE A 348 8.25 -9.96 20.68
N PRO A 349 9.03 -10.19 19.60
CA PRO A 349 8.56 -10.12 18.22
C PRO A 349 7.38 -11.03 17.89
N PHE A 350 7.29 -12.20 18.52
CA PHE A 350 6.20 -13.15 18.28
C PHE A 350 4.83 -12.51 18.53
N PHE A 351 4.65 -11.82 19.66
CA PHE A 351 3.39 -11.18 20.01
C PHE A 351 3.11 -9.98 19.11
N ARG A 352 4.14 -9.24 18.71
CA ARG A 352 4.02 -8.19 17.69
C ARG A 352 3.56 -8.76 16.36
N ALA A 353 4.14 -9.86 15.89
CA ALA A 353 3.75 -10.55 14.66
C ALA A 353 2.32 -11.10 14.75
N SER A 354 1.87 -11.54 15.93
CA SER A 354 0.50 -12.04 16.14
C SER A 354 -0.58 -10.96 15.91
N ILE A 355 -0.31 -9.69 16.25
CA ILE A 355 -1.19 -8.56 15.91
C ILE A 355 -1.39 -8.48 14.39
N TRP A 356 -0.34 -8.82 13.64
CA TRP A 356 -0.33 -8.81 12.18
C TRP A 356 -0.80 -10.13 11.54
N LEU A 357 -1.39 -11.04 12.32
CA LEU A 357 -1.72 -12.42 11.91
C LEU A 357 -0.52 -13.12 11.23
N PHE A 358 0.70 -12.86 11.70
CA PHE A 358 1.93 -13.43 11.16
C PHE A 358 2.13 -13.13 9.66
N SER A 359 1.67 -11.97 9.18
CA SER A 359 1.85 -11.51 7.80
C SER A 359 3.20 -10.83 7.52
N ALA A 360 3.87 -10.31 8.55
CA ALA A 360 5.24 -9.79 8.51
C ALA A 360 5.77 -9.49 9.92
N ASN A 361 7.10 -9.32 10.06
CA ASN A 361 7.77 -8.97 11.32
C ASN A 361 8.38 -7.55 11.28
N TYR A 362 7.55 -6.50 11.26
CA TYR A 362 7.98 -5.10 11.47
C TYR A 362 6.86 -4.28 12.14
N TYR A 363 7.16 -3.03 12.52
CA TYR A 363 6.33 -2.28 13.48
C TYR A 363 5.05 -1.66 12.89
N ARG A 364 5.07 -1.17 11.64
CA ARG A 364 3.87 -0.60 10.96
C ARG A 364 3.16 0.47 11.83
N ILE A 365 1.83 0.48 11.84
CA ILE A 365 1.01 1.43 12.61
C ILE A 365 1.24 1.33 14.12
N LEU A 366 1.75 0.20 14.64
CA LEU A 366 2.03 0.04 16.06
C LEU A 366 3.04 1.09 16.52
N SER A 367 4.02 1.45 15.69
CA SER A 367 4.93 2.57 15.98
C SER A 367 4.18 3.88 16.19
N PHE A 368 3.21 4.18 15.33
CA PHE A 368 2.44 5.40 15.44
C PHE A 368 1.53 5.39 16.68
N CYS A 369 0.87 4.25 16.96
CA CYS A 369 0.06 4.08 18.16
C CYS A 369 0.89 4.29 19.44
N ILE A 370 2.07 3.67 19.53
CA ILE A 370 2.98 3.81 20.68
C ILE A 370 3.45 5.26 20.82
N GLY A 371 3.92 5.86 19.72
CA GLY A 371 4.35 7.26 19.69
C GLY A 371 3.24 8.22 20.14
N LEU A 372 2.02 8.05 19.63
CA LEU A 372 0.85 8.85 20.00
C LEU A 372 0.46 8.69 21.48
N LEU A 373 0.49 7.48 22.02
CA LEU A 373 0.16 7.23 23.43
C LEU A 373 1.16 7.93 24.36
N LEU A 374 2.46 7.81 24.08
CA LEU A 374 3.52 8.46 24.85
C LEU A 374 3.42 9.99 24.74
N PHE A 375 3.14 10.50 23.54
CA PHE A 375 2.98 11.93 23.29
C PHE A 375 1.72 12.50 23.98
N GLU A 376 0.57 11.82 23.89
CA GLU A 376 -0.67 12.24 24.53
C GLU A 376 -0.54 12.25 26.07
N ALA A 377 0.20 11.30 26.64
CA ALA A 377 0.51 11.29 28.08
C ALA A 377 1.25 12.57 28.51
N GLY A 378 2.25 13.00 27.72
CA GLY A 378 2.96 14.27 27.94
C GLY A 378 2.06 15.49 27.79
N LEU A 379 1.27 15.57 26.72
CA LEU A 379 0.29 16.64 26.53
C LEU A 379 -0.71 16.72 27.69
N ASN A 380 -1.13 15.57 28.24
CA ASN A 380 -2.05 15.52 29.36
C ASN A 380 -1.46 16.14 30.63
N ILE A 381 -0.16 15.93 30.86
CA ILE A 381 0.53 16.56 31.98
C ILE A 381 0.67 18.05 31.76
N LEU A 382 1.08 18.50 30.56
CA LEU A 382 1.19 19.93 30.25
C LEU A 382 -0.15 20.65 30.39
N ASP A 383 -1.24 20.07 29.87
CA ASP A 383 -2.58 20.65 29.99
C ASP A 383 -2.95 20.89 31.47
N TYR A 384 -2.74 19.88 32.31
CA TYR A 384 -3.08 19.99 33.73
C TYR A 384 -2.15 20.93 34.49
N THR A 385 -0.85 20.91 34.18
CA THR A 385 0.12 21.78 34.85
C THR A 385 -0.21 23.24 34.58
N PHE A 386 -0.50 23.62 33.33
CA PHE A 386 -0.68 25.03 32.96
C PHE A 386 -2.11 25.54 33.07
N PHE A 387 -3.12 24.68 32.96
CA PHE A 387 -4.54 25.10 32.94
C PHE A 387 -5.38 24.54 34.08
N GLN A 388 -4.87 23.54 34.82
CA GLN A 388 -5.58 22.93 35.96
C GLN A 388 -4.76 22.97 37.26
N LYS A 389 -3.69 23.76 37.30
CA LYS A 389 -2.81 24.00 38.46
C LYS A 389 -2.20 22.74 39.08
N PHE A 390 -1.97 21.70 38.29
CA PHE A 390 -1.24 20.51 38.74
C PHE A 390 0.24 20.83 38.97
N GLN A 391 0.81 20.43 40.10
CA GLN A 391 2.23 20.65 40.39
C GLN A 391 3.06 19.45 39.96
N LEU A 392 4.12 19.70 39.20
CA LEU A 392 5.05 18.67 38.76
C LEU A 392 5.89 18.17 39.95
N HIS A 393 6.10 16.85 40.05
CA HIS A 393 6.90 16.27 41.10
C HIS A 393 8.39 16.31 40.74
N THR A 394 9.16 17.21 41.35
CA THR A 394 10.56 17.46 40.99
C THR A 394 11.44 16.21 41.06
N LYS A 395 11.34 15.38 42.12
CA LYS A 395 12.15 14.15 42.22
C LYS A 395 11.89 13.16 41.07
N LEU A 396 10.62 12.93 40.70
CA LEU A 396 10.25 12.06 39.58
C LEU A 396 10.75 12.59 38.24
N LEU A 397 10.79 13.92 38.08
CA LEU A 397 11.36 14.54 36.88
C LEU A 397 12.87 14.29 36.80
N PHE A 398 13.60 14.45 37.92
CA PHE A 398 15.03 14.12 37.99
C PHE A 398 15.30 12.64 37.73
N TYR A 399 14.54 11.72 38.35
CA TYR A 399 14.74 10.29 38.11
C TYR A 399 14.51 9.91 36.65
N ASN A 400 13.46 10.44 36.01
CA ASN A 400 13.19 10.17 34.60
C ASN A 400 14.29 10.74 33.70
N PHE A 401 14.71 11.99 33.96
CA PHE A 401 15.81 12.62 33.22
C PHE A 401 17.13 11.84 33.37
N SER A 402 17.50 11.46 34.59
CA SER A 402 18.70 10.66 34.85
C SER A 402 18.64 9.28 34.17
N ALA A 403 17.49 8.60 34.21
CA ALA A 403 17.32 7.32 33.53
C ALA A 403 17.49 7.44 32.01
N ILE A 404 16.90 8.48 31.40
CA ILE A 404 17.07 8.77 29.98
C ILE A 404 18.52 9.07 29.64
N LEU A 405 19.23 9.87 30.46
CA LEU A 405 20.65 10.17 30.25
C LEU A 405 21.52 8.91 30.31
N VAL A 406 21.32 8.05 31.32
CA VAL A 406 22.06 6.79 31.45
C VAL A 406 21.88 5.93 30.19
N LEU A 407 20.64 5.81 29.68
CA LEU A 407 20.38 5.05 28.46
C LEU A 407 21.00 5.70 27.21
N PHE A 408 21.00 7.04 27.12
CA PHE A 408 21.68 7.77 26.04
C PHE A 408 23.18 7.45 26.02
N PHE A 409 23.85 7.56 27.16
CA PHE A 409 25.28 7.25 27.29
C PHE A 409 25.60 5.76 27.26
N PHE A 410 24.61 4.88 27.42
CA PHE A 410 24.79 3.44 27.21
C PHE A 410 24.81 3.08 25.72
N PHE A 411 23.91 3.66 24.92
CA PHE A 411 23.76 3.31 23.49
C PHE A 411 24.63 4.15 22.52
N THR A 412 25.28 5.21 23.01
CA THR A 412 26.16 6.18 22.31
C THR A 412 26.23 6.16 20.77
N ALA A 413 25.92 7.29 20.12
CA ALA A 413 26.15 7.51 18.70
C ALA A 413 26.98 8.80 18.47
N LEU A 414 28.25 8.79 18.88
CA LEU A 414 29.08 10.00 19.00
C LEU A 414 29.42 10.70 17.68
N GLU A 415 29.23 10.04 16.54
CA GLU A 415 29.44 10.62 15.21
C GLU A 415 28.21 11.37 14.68
N SER A 416 27.05 11.20 15.32
CA SER A 416 25.78 11.73 14.83
C SER A 416 25.45 13.11 15.39
N LEU A 417 25.30 14.11 14.52
CA LEU A 417 24.81 15.44 14.91
C LEU A 417 23.41 15.36 15.56
N PHE A 418 22.56 14.44 15.08
CA PHE A 418 21.21 14.24 15.62
C PHE A 418 21.24 13.68 17.04
N TYR A 419 22.27 12.92 17.42
CA TYR A 419 22.47 12.45 18.78
C TYR A 419 22.71 13.62 19.75
N TYR A 420 23.65 14.52 19.43
CA TYR A 420 23.92 15.70 20.25
C TYR A 420 22.76 16.67 20.28
N LYS A 421 22.05 16.85 19.16
CA LYS A 421 20.84 17.67 19.09
C LYS A 421 19.75 17.11 20.01
N ALA A 422 19.48 15.81 19.97
CA ALA A 422 18.51 15.15 20.84
C ALA A 422 18.90 15.33 22.32
N LEU A 423 20.18 15.13 22.66
CA LEU A 423 20.69 15.34 24.02
C LEU A 423 20.48 16.78 24.50
N LEU A 424 20.83 17.77 23.68
CA LEU A 424 20.62 19.18 23.98
C LEU A 424 19.14 19.49 24.23
N LEU A 425 18.24 18.97 23.38
CA LEU A 425 16.80 19.19 23.54
C LEU A 425 16.23 18.55 24.80
N ILE A 426 16.69 17.35 25.16
CA ILE A 426 16.31 16.69 26.42
C ILE A 426 16.71 17.58 27.61
N ILE A 427 17.93 18.14 27.60
CA ILE A 427 18.41 19.06 28.63
C ILE A 427 17.58 20.35 28.68
N LEU A 428 17.31 20.97 27.52
CA LEU A 428 16.53 22.20 27.44
C LEU A 428 15.08 22.00 27.93
N PHE A 429 14.43 20.91 27.52
CA PHE A 429 13.09 20.58 28.01
C PHE A 429 13.09 20.29 29.51
N PHE A 430 14.10 19.57 30.02
CA PHE A 430 14.25 19.35 31.45
C PHE A 430 14.37 20.66 32.23
N ILE A 431 15.18 21.62 31.78
CA ILE A 431 15.32 22.94 32.40
C ILE A 431 13.99 23.70 32.40
N LEU A 432 13.26 23.72 31.28
CA LEU A 432 11.96 24.39 31.17
C LEU A 432 10.90 23.73 32.07
N LEU A 433 10.90 22.40 32.17
CA LEU A 433 10.01 21.65 33.05
C LEU A 433 10.35 21.87 34.53
N LEU A 434 11.65 21.90 34.89
CA LEU A 434 12.09 22.26 36.23
C LEU A 434 11.63 23.66 36.62
N TYR A 435 11.79 24.65 35.74
CA TYR A 435 11.30 26.00 36.02
C TYR A 435 9.77 26.02 36.20
N SER A 436 9.05 25.21 35.42
CA SER A 436 7.59 25.07 35.51
C SER A 436 7.11 24.45 36.83
N THR A 437 7.98 23.77 37.60
CA THR A 437 7.67 23.34 38.98
C THR A 437 7.54 24.52 39.95
N ARG A 438 8.19 25.66 39.65
CA ARG A 438 8.17 26.87 40.46
C ARG A 438 7.17 27.89 39.94
N LYS A 439 7.12 28.09 38.62
CA LYS A 439 6.29 29.12 37.97
C LYS A 439 5.63 28.60 36.69
N GLN A 440 4.32 28.39 36.78
CA GLN A 440 3.47 27.93 35.68
C GLN A 440 3.05 29.11 34.78
N ASN A 441 4.00 29.62 33.99
CA ASN A 441 3.73 30.73 33.06
C ASN A 441 3.55 30.23 31.63
N LYS A 442 2.49 30.72 30.97
CA LYS A 442 2.18 30.49 29.56
C LYS A 442 3.36 30.75 28.62
N THR A 443 4.25 31.70 28.92
CA THR A 443 5.47 31.93 28.13
C THR A 443 6.35 30.68 28.06
N PHE A 444 6.56 29.97 29.18
CA PHE A 444 7.36 28.74 29.19
C PHE A 444 6.68 27.61 28.42
N LEU A 445 5.35 27.49 28.53
CA LEU A 445 4.58 26.55 27.71
C LEU A 445 4.78 26.81 26.22
N LEU A 446 4.68 28.08 25.80
CA LEU A 446 4.91 28.48 24.40
C LEU A 446 6.36 28.24 23.96
N SER A 447 7.35 28.47 24.83
CA SER A 447 8.75 28.16 24.54
C SER A 447 8.98 26.65 24.35
N MET A 448 8.40 25.80 25.20
CA MET A 448 8.49 24.35 25.04
C MET A 448 7.87 23.89 23.73
N PHE A 449 6.69 24.39 23.38
CA PHE A 449 6.06 24.03 22.11
C PHE A 449 6.79 24.62 20.89
N GLY A 450 7.31 25.84 20.99
CA GLY A 450 8.12 26.45 19.94
C GLY A 450 9.36 25.61 19.65
N LEU A 451 10.09 25.22 20.70
CA LEU A 451 11.25 24.32 20.58
C LEU A 451 10.87 22.95 20.01
N ALA A 452 9.78 22.34 20.50
CA ALA A 452 9.31 21.05 19.99
C ALA A 452 8.92 21.12 18.51
N LEU A 453 8.31 22.22 18.08
CA LEU A 453 7.92 22.43 16.69
C LEU A 453 9.13 22.64 15.79
N VAL A 454 10.09 23.48 16.22
CA VAL A 454 11.35 23.67 15.49
C VAL A 454 12.10 22.34 15.35
N ASP A 455 12.21 21.58 16.44
CA ASP A 455 12.83 20.25 16.42
C ASP A 455 12.15 19.30 15.44
N SER A 456 10.81 19.23 15.49
CA SER A 456 10.02 18.39 14.59
C SER A 456 10.18 18.81 13.12
N ILE A 457 10.27 20.12 12.83
CA ILE A 457 10.57 20.64 11.49
C ILE A 457 11.97 20.22 11.06
N VAL A 458 12.99 20.34 11.91
CA VAL A 458 14.37 19.94 11.59
C VAL A 458 14.45 18.44 11.30
N GLU A 459 13.82 17.59 12.12
CA GLU A 459 13.73 16.15 11.92
C GLU A 459 13.01 15.79 10.61
N SER A 460 11.86 16.42 10.38
CA SER A 460 11.05 16.17 9.18
C SER A 460 11.76 16.64 7.92
N TYR A 461 12.40 17.82 7.99
CA TYR A 461 13.15 18.40 6.88
C TYR A 461 14.30 17.47 6.49
N ALA A 462 15.07 16.96 7.45
CA ALA A 462 16.13 16.00 7.20
C ALA A 462 15.60 14.72 6.52
N SER A 463 14.48 14.20 7.02
CA SER A 463 13.85 12.95 6.55
C SER A 463 13.27 13.04 5.11
N ILE A 464 13.09 14.25 4.59
CA ILE A 464 12.60 14.49 3.22
C ILE A 464 13.68 15.10 2.31
N ASN A 465 14.34 16.17 2.74
CA ASN A 465 15.13 17.04 1.87
C ASN A 465 16.61 16.64 1.74
N LEU A 466 17.15 15.86 2.69
CA LEU A 466 18.54 15.36 2.68
C LEU A 466 18.69 14.00 2.00
N ARG A 467 17.68 13.59 1.22
CA ARG A 467 17.63 12.33 0.50
C ARG A 467 17.72 12.55 -1.00
N PRO A 468 18.22 11.57 -1.77
CA PRO A 468 18.22 11.67 -3.22
C PRO A 468 16.77 11.59 -3.74
N ILE A 469 16.40 12.58 -4.56
CA ILE A 469 15.03 12.77 -5.07
C ILE A 469 15.03 12.91 -6.59
N VAL A 470 13.87 12.68 -7.20
CA VAL A 470 13.63 12.88 -8.63
C VAL A 470 13.50 14.37 -8.95
N THR A 471 14.12 14.79 -10.05
CA THR A 471 14.11 16.17 -10.55
C THR A 471 13.37 16.31 -11.87
N THR A 472 13.13 17.54 -12.33
CA THR A 472 12.53 17.80 -13.65
C THR A 472 13.39 17.21 -14.77
N ALA A 473 14.72 17.25 -14.62
CA ALA A 473 15.65 16.65 -15.59
C ALA A 473 15.48 15.12 -15.67
N ASP A 474 15.13 14.44 -14.57
CA ASP A 474 14.91 13.00 -14.58
C ASP A 474 13.55 12.63 -15.20
N LEU A 475 12.50 13.43 -15.01
CA LEU A 475 11.16 13.14 -15.56
C LEU A 475 10.99 13.57 -17.01
N LYS A 476 11.63 14.68 -17.42
CA LYS A 476 11.49 15.26 -18.77
C LYS A 476 12.70 15.07 -19.66
N GLY A 477 13.89 14.89 -19.08
CA GLY A 477 15.09 14.57 -19.84
C GLY A 477 15.06 13.14 -20.37
N LYS A 478 16.04 12.79 -21.22
CA LYS A 478 16.22 11.41 -21.75
C LYS A 478 16.91 10.50 -20.72
N LYS A 479 16.30 10.38 -19.54
CA LYS A 479 16.79 9.61 -18.38
C LYS A 479 15.60 9.02 -17.61
N GLY A 480 15.88 8.09 -16.70
CA GLY A 480 14.84 7.48 -15.85
C GLY A 480 13.82 6.76 -16.72
N PHE A 481 12.53 6.89 -16.40
CA PHE A 481 11.46 6.30 -17.24
C PHE A 481 11.20 7.04 -18.54
N ASN A 482 11.77 8.23 -18.74
CA ASN A 482 11.69 8.99 -19.99
C ASN A 482 12.97 8.85 -20.84
N ASP A 483 13.75 7.79 -20.61
CA ASP A 483 14.89 7.44 -21.46
C ASP A 483 14.47 7.10 -22.91
N PHE A 484 15.43 6.76 -23.77
CA PHE A 484 15.16 6.45 -25.18
C PHE A 484 14.24 5.23 -25.40
N SER A 485 13.94 4.41 -24.38
CA SER A 485 12.91 3.38 -24.48
C SER A 485 11.51 3.95 -24.55
N GLN A 486 11.25 5.14 -23.99
CA GLN A 486 9.96 5.80 -24.18
C GLN A 486 9.72 6.18 -25.64
N ASP A 487 10.76 6.60 -26.37
CA ASP A 487 10.66 6.88 -27.81
C ASP A 487 10.40 5.59 -28.60
N ALA A 488 11.05 4.49 -28.22
CA ALA A 488 10.80 3.17 -28.79
C ALA A 488 9.35 2.73 -28.57
N VAL A 489 8.83 2.82 -27.34
CA VAL A 489 7.44 2.49 -27.01
C VAL A 489 6.46 3.34 -27.83
N ASN A 490 6.67 4.66 -27.89
CA ASN A 490 5.83 5.57 -28.67
C ASN A 490 5.84 5.25 -30.17
N TRP A 491 7.01 4.86 -30.71
CA TRP A 491 7.14 4.44 -32.10
C TRP A 491 6.43 3.12 -32.37
N ILE A 492 6.57 2.11 -31.50
CA ILE A 492 5.87 0.83 -31.66
C ILE A 492 4.35 1.07 -31.66
N HIS A 493 3.84 1.90 -30.73
CA HIS A 493 2.43 2.28 -30.70
C HIS A 493 1.94 2.99 -31.97
N SER A 494 2.80 3.68 -32.71
CA SER A 494 2.41 4.38 -33.93
C SER A 494 2.33 3.44 -35.15
N ILE A 495 3.10 2.35 -35.16
CA ILE A 495 3.16 1.40 -36.28
C ILE A 495 2.32 0.14 -36.07
N ASP A 496 2.03 -0.26 -34.83
CA ASP A 496 1.28 -1.47 -34.53
C ASP A 496 0.12 -1.15 -33.58
N ARG A 497 -1.10 -1.38 -34.06
CA ARG A 497 -2.37 -1.17 -33.33
C ARG A 497 -2.97 -2.47 -32.80
N GLY A 498 -2.43 -3.63 -33.19
CA GLY A 498 -2.92 -4.93 -32.76
C GLY A 498 -2.66 -5.18 -31.26
N PHE A 499 -3.13 -6.31 -30.76
CA PHE A 499 -2.71 -6.75 -29.45
C PHE A 499 -1.32 -7.38 -29.53
N TYR A 500 -0.38 -6.83 -28.77
CA TYR A 500 0.93 -7.40 -28.55
C TYR A 500 1.44 -6.97 -27.16
N ARG A 501 2.48 -7.64 -26.70
CA ARG A 501 3.30 -7.23 -25.57
C ARG A 501 4.68 -6.77 -26.03
N MET A 502 5.26 -5.90 -25.22
CA MET A 502 6.64 -5.50 -25.32
C MET A 502 7.38 -5.96 -24.07
N GLU A 503 8.64 -6.30 -24.21
CA GLU A 503 9.49 -6.65 -23.07
C GLU A 503 10.81 -5.87 -23.14
N LYS A 504 11.45 -5.66 -21.98
CA LYS A 504 12.73 -4.94 -21.89
C LYS A 504 13.79 -5.82 -21.26
N ASP A 505 14.97 -5.86 -21.85
CA ASP A 505 16.12 -6.58 -21.28
C ASP A 505 16.86 -5.81 -20.19
N PHE A 506 16.40 -4.58 -19.92
CA PHE A 506 16.92 -3.68 -18.89
C PHE A 506 15.76 -2.99 -18.17
N SER A 507 16.05 -2.39 -17.03
CA SER A 507 15.09 -1.57 -16.27
C SER A 507 15.42 -0.11 -16.43
N SER A 508 14.38 0.72 -16.61
CA SER A 508 14.48 2.17 -16.52
C SER A 508 14.39 2.63 -15.06
N GLY A 509 14.64 3.91 -14.86
CA GLY A 509 14.75 4.51 -13.54
C GLY A 509 16.21 4.54 -13.06
N ASP A 510 16.51 5.50 -12.19
CA ASP A 510 17.86 5.79 -11.72
C ASP A 510 17.98 5.72 -10.19
N ALA A 511 17.05 5.01 -9.55
CA ALA A 511 17.14 4.66 -8.14
C ALA A 511 18.03 3.42 -7.93
N LYS A 512 18.35 3.13 -6.66
CA LYS A 512 19.28 2.06 -6.26
C LYS A 512 18.86 0.65 -6.68
N VAL A 513 17.56 0.39 -6.80
CA VAL A 513 16.99 -0.93 -7.14
C VAL A 513 16.49 -0.92 -8.58
N PHE A 514 16.46 -2.06 -9.25
CA PHE A 514 15.85 -2.16 -10.58
C PHE A 514 14.32 -2.07 -10.49
N SER A 515 13.71 -1.28 -11.36
CA SER A 515 12.25 -1.24 -11.52
C SER A 515 11.76 -2.46 -12.29
N THR A 516 10.62 -3.00 -11.89
CA THR A 516 9.86 -4.02 -12.63
C THR A 516 8.52 -3.49 -13.16
N ASN A 517 8.23 -2.20 -12.95
CA ASN A 517 6.96 -1.54 -13.31
C ASN A 517 7.08 -0.56 -14.49
N ASP A 518 8.11 -0.72 -15.31
CA ASP A 518 8.34 0.11 -16.51
C ASP A 518 7.12 0.14 -17.43
N ALA A 519 6.46 -1.01 -17.60
CA ALA A 519 5.24 -1.16 -18.38
C ALA A 519 4.13 -0.18 -17.93
N MET A 520 3.99 0.01 -16.62
CA MET A 520 2.97 0.90 -16.04
C MET A 520 3.28 2.37 -16.31
N ILE A 521 4.54 2.77 -16.15
CA ILE A 521 4.94 4.19 -16.28
C ILE A 521 5.01 4.59 -17.75
N GLN A 522 5.57 3.72 -18.60
CA GLN A 522 5.80 4.00 -20.01
C GLN A 522 4.59 3.67 -20.89
N GLY A 523 3.60 2.98 -20.33
CA GLY A 523 2.29 2.77 -20.95
C GLY A 523 2.26 1.64 -21.97
N PHE A 524 2.97 0.53 -21.74
CA PHE A 524 2.94 -0.65 -22.61
C PHE A 524 2.47 -1.91 -21.86
N LYS A 525 2.15 -2.96 -22.61
CA LYS A 525 1.74 -4.27 -22.08
C LYS A 525 2.98 -5.13 -21.89
N GLY A 526 3.41 -5.35 -20.65
CA GLY A 526 4.62 -6.11 -20.31
C GLY A 526 4.33 -7.48 -19.72
N THR A 527 5.37 -8.22 -19.33
CA THR A 527 5.24 -9.44 -18.51
C THR A 527 5.85 -9.28 -17.12
N LYS A 528 6.80 -8.34 -16.97
CA LYS A 528 7.39 -7.92 -15.70
C LYS A 528 6.43 -7.08 -14.89
N VAL A 529 6.46 -7.29 -13.57
CA VAL A 529 5.68 -6.49 -12.63
C VAL A 529 6.16 -6.66 -11.19
N TYR A 530 6.12 -5.58 -10.42
CA TYR A 530 6.04 -5.66 -8.97
C TYR A 530 4.64 -5.29 -8.50
N THR A 531 4.00 -6.21 -7.78
CA THR A 531 2.86 -5.88 -6.92
C THR A 531 2.85 -6.71 -5.64
N SER A 532 2.21 -6.19 -4.59
CA SER A 532 2.00 -6.96 -3.35
C SER A 532 1.01 -8.12 -3.49
N PHE A 533 0.23 -8.16 -4.58
CA PHE A 533 -0.88 -9.09 -4.78
C PHE A 533 -0.92 -9.53 -6.25
N ASN A 534 0.17 -10.09 -6.75
CA ASN A 534 0.20 -10.62 -8.12
C ASN A 534 -0.85 -11.72 -8.27
N HIS A 535 -1.43 -11.81 -9.48
CA HIS A 535 -2.46 -12.79 -9.79
C HIS A 535 -1.93 -14.23 -9.62
N LEU A 536 -2.60 -15.04 -8.80
CA LEU A 536 -2.16 -16.41 -8.47
C LEU A 536 -2.00 -17.28 -9.73
N SER A 537 -2.93 -17.21 -10.68
CA SER A 537 -2.82 -17.97 -11.93
C SER A 537 -1.57 -17.60 -12.74
N TYR A 538 -1.09 -16.34 -12.70
CA TYR A 538 0.16 -16.00 -13.37
C TYR A 538 1.38 -16.59 -12.63
N ILE A 539 1.36 -16.61 -11.30
CA ILE A 539 2.39 -17.29 -10.49
C ILE A 539 2.40 -18.80 -10.78
N ASN A 540 1.24 -19.42 -10.88
CA ASN A 540 1.12 -20.85 -11.19
C ASN A 540 1.57 -21.18 -12.61
N TYR A 541 1.31 -20.32 -13.60
CA TYR A 541 1.89 -20.43 -14.94
C TYR A 541 3.41 -20.44 -14.89
N LEU A 542 4.03 -19.46 -14.22
CA LEU A 542 5.49 -19.37 -14.11
C LEU A 542 6.07 -20.58 -13.34
N LYS A 543 5.41 -21.04 -12.29
CA LYS A 543 5.86 -22.22 -11.52
C LYS A 543 5.72 -23.51 -12.30
N GLY A 544 4.55 -23.75 -12.90
CA GLY A 544 4.20 -24.98 -13.60
C GLY A 544 4.99 -25.16 -14.90
N MET A 545 5.39 -24.05 -15.53
CA MET A 545 6.33 -24.06 -16.64
C MET A 545 7.80 -24.24 -16.21
N GLU A 546 8.06 -24.50 -14.92
CA GLU A 546 9.39 -24.65 -14.30
C GLU A 546 10.28 -23.41 -14.46
N GLU A 547 9.63 -22.24 -14.47
CA GLU A 547 10.31 -21.02 -14.83
C GLU A 547 10.99 -20.33 -13.64
N ILE A 548 10.23 -20.20 -12.57
CA ILE A 548 10.65 -19.53 -11.34
C ILE A 548 10.33 -20.47 -10.18
N LYS A 549 11.33 -20.75 -9.37
CA LYS A 549 11.12 -21.37 -8.07
C LYS A 549 10.68 -20.27 -7.10
N PHE A 550 9.40 -20.29 -6.76
CA PHE A 550 8.89 -19.45 -5.68
C PHE A 550 9.05 -20.22 -4.37
N GLU A 551 10.00 -19.78 -3.55
CA GLU A 551 10.34 -20.42 -2.27
C GLU A 551 9.61 -19.77 -1.08
N SER A 552 9.08 -18.56 -1.27
CA SER A 552 8.34 -17.81 -0.25
C SER A 552 7.39 -16.79 -0.89
N GLU A 553 6.39 -16.30 -0.15
CA GLU A 553 5.52 -15.22 -0.60
C GLU A 553 6.29 -13.97 -1.03
N TYR A 554 7.44 -13.68 -0.40
CA TYR A 554 8.31 -12.58 -0.80
C TYR A 554 8.65 -12.63 -2.29
N THR A 555 9.14 -13.77 -2.76
CA THR A 555 9.57 -13.96 -4.16
C THR A 555 8.43 -13.84 -5.16
N THR A 556 7.18 -14.04 -4.73
CA THR A 556 6.00 -13.92 -5.61
C THR A 556 5.63 -12.47 -5.94
N ARG A 557 6.20 -11.48 -5.22
CA ARG A 557 5.87 -10.05 -5.41
C ARG A 557 6.63 -9.40 -6.57
N TRP A 558 7.86 -9.84 -6.84
CA TRP A 558 8.73 -9.31 -7.91
C TRP A 558 8.81 -10.29 -9.06
N LEU A 559 8.11 -9.99 -10.16
CA LEU A 559 8.19 -10.75 -11.40
C LEU A 559 9.14 -10.01 -12.34
N THR A 560 10.38 -10.48 -12.39
CA THR A 560 11.47 -9.84 -13.15
C THR A 560 11.51 -10.22 -14.62
N GLY A 561 10.58 -11.08 -15.08
CA GLY A 561 10.46 -11.57 -16.46
C GLY A 561 11.54 -12.58 -16.83
N ASN A 562 11.24 -13.50 -17.75
CA ASN A 562 12.11 -14.61 -18.12
C ASN A 562 12.79 -14.35 -19.47
N LEU A 563 13.77 -13.46 -19.47
CA LEU A 563 14.45 -13.00 -20.68
C LEU A 563 15.34 -14.08 -21.34
N ASP A 564 15.65 -15.15 -20.62
CA ASP A 564 16.48 -16.27 -21.05
C ASP A 564 15.67 -17.44 -21.66
N LYS A 565 14.35 -17.29 -21.76
CA LYS A 565 13.43 -18.39 -22.14
C LYS A 565 12.47 -17.93 -23.23
N PHE A 566 13.02 -17.84 -24.43
CA PHE A 566 12.42 -17.25 -25.61
C PHE A 566 11.08 -17.90 -25.98
N GLU A 567 10.98 -19.21 -25.85
CA GLU A 567 9.78 -20.01 -26.14
C GLU A 567 8.57 -19.63 -25.30
N MET A 568 8.82 -19.14 -24.09
CA MET A 568 7.75 -18.68 -23.21
C MET A 568 7.29 -17.27 -23.60
N LEU A 569 8.21 -16.38 -23.98
CA LEU A 569 7.88 -15.05 -24.47
C LEU A 569 7.00 -15.13 -25.74
N ASP A 570 7.25 -16.12 -26.59
CA ASP A 570 6.41 -16.43 -27.75
C ASP A 570 4.94 -16.65 -27.33
N ASN A 571 4.71 -17.50 -26.33
CA ASN A 571 3.40 -17.85 -25.79
C ASN A 571 2.75 -16.75 -24.92
N LEU A 572 3.45 -15.64 -24.64
CA LEU A 572 2.92 -14.49 -23.91
C LEU A 572 2.58 -13.30 -24.82
N ALA A 573 2.57 -13.52 -26.13
CA ALA A 573 2.36 -12.49 -27.16
C ALA A 573 3.40 -11.36 -27.13
N VAL A 574 4.64 -11.67 -26.70
CA VAL A 574 5.75 -10.71 -26.72
C VAL A 574 6.29 -10.59 -28.15
N LYS A 575 5.85 -9.53 -28.82
CA LYS A 575 6.20 -9.25 -30.22
C LYS A 575 7.43 -8.37 -30.36
N TYR A 576 7.68 -7.51 -29.38
CA TYR A 576 8.78 -6.54 -29.41
C TYR A 576 9.66 -6.66 -28.18
N MET A 577 10.97 -6.68 -28.40
CA MET A 577 11.98 -6.60 -27.35
C MET A 577 12.73 -5.28 -27.48
N ILE A 578 12.78 -4.52 -26.39
CA ILE A 578 13.49 -3.25 -26.31
C ILE A 578 14.76 -3.50 -25.49
N SER A 579 15.90 -3.31 -26.13
CA SER A 579 17.21 -3.63 -25.56
C SER A 579 18.10 -2.41 -25.47
N ASN A 580 18.95 -2.34 -24.45
CA ASN A 580 20.03 -1.33 -24.37
C ASN A 580 21.39 -1.89 -24.87
N GLY A 581 21.40 -3.09 -25.43
CA GLY A 581 22.60 -3.78 -25.93
C GLY A 581 23.27 -4.73 -24.95
N ILE A 582 22.65 -5.06 -23.81
CA ILE A 582 23.14 -6.11 -22.90
C ILE A 582 23.23 -7.47 -23.61
N PHE A 583 22.25 -7.77 -24.47
CA PHE A 583 22.20 -9.01 -25.25
C PHE A 583 21.93 -8.71 -26.73
N ASP A 584 22.56 -9.45 -27.64
CA ASP A 584 22.24 -9.35 -29.07
C ASP A 584 21.15 -10.36 -29.44
N TRP A 585 19.92 -9.86 -29.45
CA TRP A 585 18.72 -10.65 -29.72
C TRP A 585 18.68 -11.27 -31.13
N THR A 586 19.53 -10.84 -32.07
CA THR A 586 19.66 -11.52 -33.37
C THR A 586 20.19 -12.95 -33.26
N GLN A 587 20.96 -13.25 -32.20
CA GLN A 587 21.51 -14.59 -31.95
C GLN A 587 20.43 -15.64 -31.67
N VAL A 588 19.24 -15.22 -31.25
CA VAL A 588 18.09 -16.08 -30.96
C VAL A 588 16.93 -15.86 -31.93
N GLY A 589 17.23 -15.33 -33.12
CA GLY A 589 16.27 -15.23 -34.22
C GLY A 589 15.39 -13.98 -34.22
N TYR A 590 15.57 -13.03 -33.29
CA TYR A 590 14.86 -11.76 -33.36
C TYR A 590 15.44 -10.85 -34.44
N GLN A 591 14.61 -9.98 -35.01
CA GLN A 591 14.98 -9.08 -36.09
C GLN A 591 15.11 -7.65 -35.59
N LEU A 592 16.27 -7.01 -35.73
CA LEU A 592 16.42 -5.59 -35.42
C LEU A 592 15.58 -4.76 -36.39
N VAL A 593 14.65 -3.96 -35.88
CA VAL A 593 13.74 -3.14 -36.70
C VAL A 593 13.96 -1.64 -36.57
N LYS A 594 14.49 -1.16 -35.44
CA LYS A 594 14.77 0.26 -35.23
C LYS A 594 15.80 0.48 -34.11
N THR A 595 16.50 1.61 -34.18
CA THR A 595 17.42 2.05 -33.13
C THR A 595 17.13 3.51 -32.76
N PHE A 596 17.08 3.79 -31.45
CA PHE A 596 16.94 5.10 -30.83
C PHE A 596 18.16 5.34 -29.93
N ASN A 597 19.19 5.99 -30.47
CA ASN A 597 20.48 6.15 -29.81
C ASN A 597 21.07 4.79 -29.39
N LYS A 598 21.15 4.47 -28.09
CA LYS A 598 21.66 3.18 -27.57
C LYS A 598 20.56 2.11 -27.43
N VAL A 599 19.29 2.49 -27.55
CA VAL A 599 18.16 1.58 -27.41
C VAL A 599 17.81 0.98 -28.76
N LYS A 600 17.81 -0.35 -28.84
CA LYS A 600 17.47 -1.14 -30.02
C LYS A 600 16.09 -1.77 -29.84
N VAL A 601 15.30 -1.77 -30.90
CA VAL A 601 14.00 -2.44 -30.95
C VAL A 601 14.12 -3.65 -31.86
N TYR A 602 13.85 -4.81 -31.29
CA TYR A 602 13.83 -6.08 -31.98
C TYR A 602 12.38 -6.59 -32.11
N ARG A 603 12.05 -7.17 -33.26
CA ARG A 603 10.79 -7.87 -33.52
C ARG A 603 11.01 -9.37 -33.38
N ASN A 604 10.17 -10.02 -32.60
CA ASN A 604 10.11 -11.46 -32.50
C ASN A 604 9.27 -12.04 -33.67
N PRO A 605 9.86 -12.78 -34.62
CA PRO A 605 9.09 -13.43 -35.67
C PRO A 605 8.30 -14.66 -35.18
N GLY A 606 8.72 -15.28 -34.07
CA GLY A 606 8.09 -16.46 -33.47
C GLY A 606 6.97 -16.14 -32.48
N TYR A 607 6.64 -14.87 -32.26
CA TYR A 607 5.60 -14.49 -31.30
C TYR A 607 4.25 -15.10 -31.69
N LYS A 608 3.53 -15.59 -30.69
CA LYS A 608 2.17 -16.09 -30.86
C LYS A 608 1.15 -15.03 -30.48
N PRO A 609 0.12 -14.78 -31.28
CA PRO A 609 -0.95 -13.86 -30.92
C PRO A 609 -1.62 -14.25 -29.60
N MET A 610 -2.22 -13.27 -28.92
CA MET A 610 -2.82 -13.46 -27.61
C MET A 610 -3.79 -14.65 -27.55
N GLY A 611 -4.61 -14.84 -28.59
CA GLY A 611 -5.43 -16.05 -28.76
C GLY A 611 -4.82 -16.95 -29.83
N THR A 612 -4.23 -18.07 -29.44
CA THR A 612 -3.59 -19.03 -30.37
C THR A 612 -4.32 -20.38 -30.31
N VAL A 613 -4.54 -21.00 -31.46
CA VAL A 613 -5.21 -22.30 -31.57
C VAL A 613 -4.18 -23.41 -31.54
N PHE A 614 -4.38 -24.38 -30.65
CA PHE A 614 -3.57 -25.58 -30.50
C PHE A 614 -4.41 -26.81 -30.81
N ASN A 615 -3.93 -27.63 -31.74
CA ASN A 615 -4.53 -28.93 -32.05
C ASN A 615 -3.94 -30.05 -31.18
N ASN A 616 -2.71 -29.86 -30.67
CA ASN A 616 -2.08 -30.83 -29.79
C ASN A 616 -2.27 -30.39 -28.33
N ILE A 617 -2.69 -31.34 -27.51
CA ILE A 617 -2.88 -31.17 -26.07
C ILE A 617 -1.99 -32.16 -25.33
N ILE A 618 -1.56 -31.79 -24.12
CA ILE A 618 -0.86 -32.68 -23.20
C ILE A 618 -1.42 -32.48 -21.80
N SER A 619 -1.54 -33.56 -21.03
CA SER A 619 -2.03 -33.51 -19.67
C SER A 619 -1.00 -32.85 -18.73
N GLU A 620 -1.46 -32.25 -17.64
CA GLU A 620 -0.57 -31.68 -16.61
C GLU A 620 0.34 -32.75 -16.00
N ALA A 621 -0.16 -33.97 -15.80
CA ALA A 621 0.61 -35.09 -15.28
C ALA A 621 1.72 -35.53 -16.25
N ASP A 622 1.39 -35.70 -17.53
CA ASP A 622 2.35 -36.15 -18.54
C ASP A 622 3.41 -35.08 -18.79
N TYR A 623 3.00 -33.81 -18.92
CA TYR A 623 3.93 -32.71 -19.09
C TYR A 623 4.86 -32.57 -17.89
N GLY A 624 4.32 -32.66 -16.67
CA GLY A 624 5.09 -32.55 -15.42
C GLY A 624 6.23 -33.56 -15.31
N ASN A 625 6.04 -34.77 -15.87
CA ASN A 625 7.04 -35.85 -15.86
C ASN A 625 8.14 -35.70 -16.93
N LEU A 626 8.04 -34.73 -17.83
CA LEU A 626 9.04 -34.54 -18.89
C LEU A 626 10.30 -33.81 -18.40
N PRO A 627 11.48 -34.13 -18.96
CA PRO A 627 12.69 -33.32 -18.79
C PRO A 627 12.50 -31.88 -19.30
N LEU A 628 13.16 -30.91 -18.66
CA LEU A 628 13.05 -29.47 -18.97
C LEU A 628 13.26 -29.13 -20.45
N GLU A 629 14.26 -29.74 -21.11
CA GLU A 629 14.53 -29.51 -22.54
C GLU A 629 13.36 -29.94 -23.43
N LYS A 630 12.68 -31.04 -23.09
CA LYS A 630 11.48 -31.49 -23.81
C LYS A 630 10.29 -30.55 -23.54
N LYS A 631 10.12 -30.11 -22.29
CA LYS A 631 9.08 -29.12 -21.91
C LYS A 631 9.19 -27.85 -22.76
N ARG A 632 10.39 -27.26 -22.84
CA ARG A 632 10.70 -26.05 -23.63
C ARG A 632 10.40 -26.20 -25.12
N THR A 633 10.61 -27.39 -25.68
CA THR A 633 10.34 -27.62 -27.10
C THR A 633 8.84 -27.80 -27.34
N LEU A 634 8.15 -28.55 -26.46
CA LEU A 634 6.74 -28.90 -26.63
C LEU A 634 5.79 -27.71 -26.45
N ILE A 635 6.11 -26.74 -25.60
CA ILE A 635 5.26 -25.54 -25.39
C ILE A 635 5.04 -24.72 -26.68
N LYS A 636 5.83 -24.95 -27.74
CA LYS A 636 5.62 -24.37 -29.07
C LYS A 636 4.44 -25.00 -29.81
N GLU A 637 4.16 -26.27 -29.61
CA GLU A 637 3.17 -27.02 -30.40
C GLU A 637 2.02 -27.59 -29.58
N TYR A 638 2.17 -27.66 -28.26
CA TYR A 638 1.20 -28.24 -27.33
C TYR A 638 0.70 -27.19 -26.34
N VAL A 639 -0.56 -27.34 -25.96
CA VAL A 639 -1.12 -26.68 -24.78
C VAL A 639 -1.27 -27.69 -23.66
N VAL A 640 -0.78 -27.34 -22.47
CA VAL A 640 -0.93 -28.17 -21.27
C VAL A 640 -2.33 -27.92 -20.70
N ILE A 641 -3.07 -28.98 -20.41
CA ILE A 641 -4.44 -28.91 -19.89
C ILE A 641 -4.64 -29.84 -18.69
N PRO A 642 -5.58 -29.55 -17.78
CA PRO A 642 -5.90 -30.42 -16.65
C PRO A 642 -6.28 -31.82 -17.12
N ASP A 643 -5.88 -32.85 -16.36
CA ASP A 643 -6.12 -34.25 -16.75
C ASP A 643 -7.61 -34.52 -17.03
N LYS A 644 -8.50 -33.96 -16.21
CA LYS A 644 -9.97 -34.06 -16.38
C LYS A 644 -10.49 -33.48 -17.70
N MET A 645 -9.79 -32.50 -18.28
CA MET A 645 -10.17 -31.90 -19.55
C MET A 645 -9.74 -32.76 -20.74
N VAL A 646 -8.70 -33.60 -20.59
CA VAL A 646 -8.27 -34.55 -21.63
C VAL A 646 -9.41 -35.52 -21.94
N ASP A 647 -10.02 -36.11 -20.90
CA ASP A 647 -11.13 -37.04 -21.03
C ASP A 647 -12.33 -36.39 -21.73
N LYS A 648 -12.70 -35.17 -21.30
CA LYS A 648 -13.81 -34.40 -21.88
C LYS A 648 -13.58 -34.08 -23.36
N ILE A 649 -12.35 -33.72 -23.74
CA ILE A 649 -12.01 -33.45 -25.14
C ILE A 649 -12.04 -34.73 -25.97
N ALA A 650 -11.55 -35.85 -25.43
CA ALA A 650 -11.61 -37.15 -26.10
C ALA A 650 -13.06 -37.59 -26.38
N GLU A 651 -13.97 -37.36 -25.43
CA GLU A 651 -15.41 -37.61 -25.61
C GLU A 651 -16.00 -36.75 -26.74
N VAL A 652 -15.71 -35.44 -26.76
CA VAL A 652 -16.18 -34.54 -27.83
C VAL A 652 -15.58 -34.92 -29.18
N ALA A 653 -14.29 -35.27 -29.23
CA ALA A 653 -13.60 -35.70 -30.44
C ALA A 653 -14.23 -36.97 -31.03
N SER A 654 -14.62 -37.92 -30.19
CA SER A 654 -15.28 -39.16 -30.63
C SER A 654 -16.63 -38.95 -31.32
N ASN A 655 -17.30 -37.82 -31.03
CA ASN A 655 -18.60 -37.45 -31.59
C ASN A 655 -18.51 -36.48 -32.79
N THR A 656 -17.29 -36.12 -33.23
CA THR A 656 -17.08 -35.13 -34.31
C THR A 656 -16.61 -35.83 -35.60
N PRO A 657 -17.27 -35.64 -36.77
CA PRO A 657 -16.86 -36.27 -38.02
C PRO A 657 -15.45 -35.84 -38.44
N THR A 658 -14.58 -36.81 -38.73
CA THR A 658 -13.20 -36.58 -39.13
C THR A 658 -13.14 -36.03 -40.55
N LEU A 659 -12.73 -34.77 -40.72
CA LEU A 659 -12.37 -34.21 -42.02
C LEU A 659 -10.84 -34.25 -42.17
N THR A 660 -10.35 -35.19 -42.98
CA THR A 660 -8.94 -35.32 -43.33
C THR A 660 -8.49 -34.18 -44.26
N SER A 661 -7.54 -33.34 -43.82
CA SER A 661 -6.26 -33.09 -44.52
C SER A 661 -5.50 -31.91 -43.92
N VAL A 662 -4.21 -32.17 -43.73
CA VAL A 662 -3.18 -31.30 -43.14
C VAL A 662 -2.96 -30.08 -44.02
N ASP A 663 -3.34 -28.92 -43.49
CA ASP A 663 -2.72 -27.65 -43.88
C ASP A 663 -2.49 -26.90 -42.56
N ARG A 664 -1.25 -26.97 -42.05
CA ARG A 664 -0.81 -26.31 -40.82
C ARG A 664 -0.61 -24.83 -41.12
N THR A 665 -1.67 -24.05 -40.99
CA THR A 665 -1.55 -22.61 -40.77
C THR A 665 -1.80 -22.35 -39.30
N ASP A 666 -0.92 -21.58 -38.64
CA ASP A 666 -1.07 -21.11 -37.25
C ASP A 666 -2.42 -20.40 -37.08
N ALA A 667 -3.47 -21.17 -36.79
CA ALA A 667 -4.78 -20.62 -36.56
C ALA A 667 -4.73 -19.81 -35.28
N HIS A 668 -5.16 -18.57 -35.34
CA HIS A 668 -5.15 -17.65 -34.21
C HIS A 668 -6.39 -16.76 -34.27
N LEU A 669 -6.66 -16.11 -33.14
CA LEU A 669 -7.71 -15.13 -33.05
C LEU A 669 -7.26 -13.84 -33.74
N ASP A 670 -7.91 -13.52 -34.86
CA ASP A 670 -7.82 -12.23 -35.52
C ASP A 670 -8.61 -11.21 -34.70
N ILE A 671 -7.91 -10.48 -33.82
CA ILE A 671 -8.53 -9.46 -32.95
C ILE A 671 -8.98 -8.27 -33.80
N LEU A 672 -10.29 -8.04 -33.82
CA LEU A 672 -10.92 -6.93 -34.54
C LEU A 672 -10.92 -5.66 -33.70
N THR A 673 -11.27 -5.79 -32.42
CA THR A 673 -11.29 -4.69 -31.45
C THR A 673 -10.88 -5.21 -30.09
N TYR A 674 -10.13 -4.40 -29.35
CA TYR A 674 -9.86 -4.69 -27.95
C TYR A 674 -9.76 -3.40 -27.13
N ASP A 675 -10.18 -3.49 -25.88
CA ASP A 675 -9.76 -2.61 -24.80
C ASP A 675 -9.28 -3.46 -23.61
N HIS A 676 -9.20 -2.85 -22.44
CA HIS A 676 -8.77 -3.54 -21.24
C HIS A 676 -9.73 -4.61 -20.73
N ASN A 677 -11.04 -4.42 -20.92
CA ASN A 677 -12.12 -5.27 -20.40
C ASN A 677 -12.89 -5.99 -21.50
N HIS A 678 -12.60 -5.75 -22.78
CA HIS A 678 -13.33 -6.34 -23.90
C HIS A 678 -12.39 -6.70 -25.05
N ILE A 679 -12.51 -7.90 -25.59
CA ILE A 679 -11.76 -8.36 -26.76
C ILE A 679 -12.73 -9.06 -27.69
N LEU A 680 -12.76 -8.65 -28.95
CA LEU A 680 -13.56 -9.28 -29.99
C LEU A 680 -12.65 -9.69 -31.14
N GLY A 681 -12.74 -10.94 -31.55
CA GLY A 681 -11.99 -11.44 -32.70
C GLY A 681 -12.72 -12.55 -33.44
N LYS A 682 -12.15 -12.92 -34.58
CA LYS A 682 -12.62 -14.06 -35.38
C LYS A 682 -11.53 -15.11 -35.46
N VAL A 683 -11.92 -16.37 -35.48
CA VAL A 683 -11.00 -17.49 -35.63
C VAL A 683 -11.58 -18.48 -36.61
N ARG A 684 -10.70 -19.17 -37.33
CA ARG A 684 -11.07 -20.28 -38.19
C ARG A 684 -10.14 -21.46 -37.93
N ASN A 685 -10.72 -22.62 -37.67
CA ASN A 685 -10.03 -23.88 -37.47
C ASN A 685 -10.73 -25.00 -38.25
N LYS A 686 -9.96 -26.01 -38.64
CA LYS A 686 -10.46 -27.17 -39.39
C LYS A 686 -10.87 -28.33 -38.48
N ASP A 687 -10.18 -28.46 -37.35
CA ASP A 687 -10.31 -29.58 -36.41
C ASP A 687 -10.77 -29.07 -35.05
N LEU A 688 -11.30 -29.97 -34.22
CA LEU A 688 -11.52 -29.69 -32.81
C LEU A 688 -10.19 -29.28 -32.18
N ALA A 689 -10.16 -28.12 -31.52
CA ALA A 689 -8.92 -27.51 -31.05
C ALA A 689 -9.13 -26.76 -29.74
N VAL A 690 -8.03 -26.40 -29.08
CA VAL A 690 -8.04 -25.53 -27.90
C VAL A 690 -7.57 -24.14 -28.30
N VAL A 691 -8.33 -23.10 -27.94
CA VAL A 691 -7.82 -21.72 -28.02
C VAL A 691 -7.18 -21.40 -26.68
N TYR A 692 -5.87 -21.16 -26.71
CA TYR A 692 -5.11 -20.66 -25.59
C TYR A 692 -5.09 -19.13 -25.64
N PHE A 693 -5.43 -18.50 -24.52
CA PHE A 693 -5.30 -17.06 -24.33
C PHE A 693 -4.14 -16.76 -23.39
N SER A 694 -3.22 -15.87 -23.79
CA SER A 694 -2.14 -15.34 -22.94
C SER A 694 -2.67 -14.32 -21.91
N ILE A 695 -3.73 -14.71 -21.20
CA ILE A 695 -4.44 -13.98 -20.15
C ILE A 695 -4.53 -14.96 -18.97
N PRO A 696 -4.07 -14.57 -17.77
CA PRO A 696 -4.24 -15.37 -16.56
C PRO A 696 -5.69 -15.82 -16.38
N PHE A 697 -5.89 -17.07 -15.99
CA PHE A 697 -7.23 -17.57 -15.68
C PHE A 697 -7.82 -16.81 -14.49
N ASP A 698 -8.92 -16.09 -14.71
CA ASP A 698 -9.65 -15.32 -13.70
C ASP A 698 -11.15 -15.55 -13.89
N GLU A 699 -11.87 -15.76 -12.80
CA GLU A 699 -13.31 -16.04 -12.83
C GLU A 699 -14.12 -14.93 -13.53
N GLY A 700 -13.67 -13.68 -13.42
CA GLY A 700 -14.31 -12.49 -13.99
C GLY A 700 -14.19 -12.34 -15.50
N TRP A 701 -13.35 -13.12 -16.19
CA TRP A 701 -13.32 -13.16 -17.66
C TRP A 701 -14.40 -14.08 -18.21
N HIS A 702 -15.41 -13.52 -18.85
CA HIS A 702 -16.43 -14.28 -19.59
C HIS A 702 -16.03 -14.44 -21.06
N ILE A 703 -16.40 -15.56 -21.66
CA ILE A 703 -16.05 -15.89 -23.04
C ILE A 703 -17.27 -16.42 -23.77
N GLU A 704 -17.61 -15.80 -24.89
CA GLU A 704 -18.68 -16.22 -25.78
C GLU A 704 -18.12 -16.68 -27.13
N ILE A 705 -18.62 -17.81 -27.63
CA ILE A 705 -18.42 -18.27 -29.01
C ILE A 705 -19.75 -18.12 -29.74
N ASP A 706 -19.76 -17.32 -30.81
CA ASP A 706 -20.95 -17.03 -31.62
C ASP A 706 -22.16 -16.54 -30.78
N GLY A 707 -21.87 -15.74 -29.75
CA GLY A 707 -22.86 -15.17 -28.83
C GLY A 707 -23.38 -16.13 -27.76
N LYS A 708 -22.75 -17.29 -27.58
CA LYS A 708 -23.07 -18.25 -26.51
C LYS A 708 -21.93 -18.36 -25.51
N GLU A 709 -22.24 -18.16 -24.23
CA GLU A 709 -21.30 -18.33 -23.13
C GLU A 709 -20.66 -19.73 -23.19
N THR A 710 -19.33 -19.77 -23.07
CA THR A 710 -18.52 -20.97 -23.20
C THR A 710 -17.70 -21.21 -21.95
N GLU A 711 -17.64 -22.47 -21.51
CA GLU A 711 -16.84 -22.87 -20.35
C GLU A 711 -15.35 -22.72 -20.66
N LYS A 712 -14.67 -21.96 -19.81
CA LYS A 712 -13.21 -21.79 -19.80
C LYS A 712 -12.55 -22.75 -18.81
N PHE A 713 -11.32 -23.15 -19.10
CA PHE A 713 -10.50 -23.96 -18.21
C PHE A 713 -9.08 -23.38 -18.09
N ILE A 714 -8.33 -23.84 -17.10
CA ILE A 714 -6.93 -23.46 -16.91
C ILE A 714 -6.11 -24.14 -18.01
N ALA A 715 -5.35 -23.37 -18.77
CA ALA A 715 -4.36 -23.87 -19.72
C ALA A 715 -2.96 -23.49 -19.23
N ASN A 716 -1.95 -24.29 -19.55
CA ASN A 716 -0.56 -23.99 -19.23
C ASN A 716 -0.35 -23.67 -17.73
N TYR A 717 -1.00 -24.42 -16.83
CA TYR A 717 -0.96 -24.25 -15.37
C TYR A 717 -1.52 -22.92 -14.80
N GLY A 718 -2.00 -21.99 -15.64
CA GLY A 718 -2.47 -20.70 -15.11
C GLY A 718 -3.01 -19.67 -16.10
N MET A 719 -2.98 -19.96 -17.39
CA MET A 719 -3.57 -19.13 -18.43
C MET A 719 -4.98 -19.62 -18.79
N THR A 720 -5.69 -18.91 -19.64
CA THR A 720 -7.08 -19.24 -20.00
C THR A 720 -7.13 -20.08 -21.27
N GLY A 721 -7.90 -21.17 -21.26
CA GLY A 721 -8.19 -22.01 -22.41
C GLY A 721 -9.68 -22.21 -22.65
N ILE A 722 -10.09 -22.39 -23.90
CA ILE A 722 -11.44 -22.83 -24.29
C ILE A 722 -11.36 -23.91 -25.38
N LEU A 723 -12.40 -24.73 -25.45
CA LEU A 723 -12.57 -25.69 -26.55
C LEU A 723 -13.24 -25.00 -27.74
N LEU A 724 -12.75 -25.26 -28.95
CA LEU A 724 -13.23 -24.68 -30.19
C LEU A 724 -13.58 -25.78 -31.19
N ALA A 725 -14.85 -25.82 -31.60
CA ALA A 725 -15.32 -26.72 -32.64
C ALA A 725 -14.75 -26.33 -34.02
N PRO A 726 -14.70 -27.26 -35.00
CA PRO A 726 -14.37 -26.92 -36.38
C PRO A 726 -15.30 -25.84 -36.95
N GLY A 727 -14.73 -24.83 -37.61
CA GLY A 727 -15.54 -23.82 -38.29
C GLY A 727 -14.93 -22.43 -38.33
N LYS A 728 -15.81 -21.45 -38.58
CA LYS A 728 -15.52 -20.02 -38.45
C LYS A 728 -16.33 -19.52 -37.26
N HIS A 729 -15.65 -18.94 -36.29
CA HIS A 729 -16.26 -18.53 -35.04
C HIS A 729 -15.93 -17.08 -34.73
N SER A 730 -16.90 -16.37 -34.14
CA SER A 730 -16.69 -15.10 -33.48
C SER A 730 -16.46 -15.35 -32.00
N ILE A 731 -15.31 -14.93 -31.47
CA ILE A 731 -14.99 -15.07 -30.05
C ILE A 731 -14.99 -13.69 -29.41
N GLN A 732 -15.75 -13.55 -28.33
CA GLN A 732 -15.80 -12.36 -27.51
C GLN A 732 -15.37 -12.69 -26.08
N LEU A 733 -14.42 -11.93 -25.54
CA LEU A 733 -14.02 -11.97 -24.15
C LEU A 733 -14.44 -10.66 -23.49
N TYR A 734 -15.05 -10.72 -22.32
CA TYR A 734 -15.35 -9.52 -21.53
C TYR A 734 -15.12 -9.73 -20.04
N TYR A 735 -14.54 -8.73 -19.38
CA TYR A 735 -14.25 -8.78 -17.96
C TYR A 735 -15.36 -8.10 -17.16
N LYS A 736 -15.84 -8.77 -16.12
CA LYS A 736 -16.74 -8.22 -15.10
C LYS A 736 -16.27 -8.68 -13.74
N LEU A 737 -16.17 -7.75 -12.78
CA LEU A 737 -15.87 -8.12 -11.39
C LEU A 737 -16.91 -9.14 -10.90
N PRO A 738 -16.51 -10.31 -10.38
CA PRO A 738 -17.43 -11.26 -9.79
C PRO A 738 -18.29 -10.62 -8.68
N TYR A 739 -19.58 -10.98 -8.65
CA TYR A 739 -20.57 -10.46 -7.70
C TYR A 739 -20.88 -8.95 -7.77
N LEU A 740 -20.41 -8.23 -8.81
CA LEU A 740 -20.57 -6.76 -8.90
C LEU A 740 -22.01 -6.28 -8.71
N GLU A 741 -23.00 -6.96 -9.29
CA GLU A 741 -24.41 -6.57 -9.16
C GLU A 741 -24.89 -6.63 -7.71
N ILE A 742 -24.55 -7.70 -7.00
CA ILE A 742 -24.88 -7.87 -5.58
C ILE A 742 -24.20 -6.78 -4.75
N LEU A 743 -22.92 -6.51 -5.03
CA LEU A 743 -22.15 -5.47 -4.32
C LEU A 743 -22.72 -4.07 -4.56
N ILE A 744 -23.19 -3.76 -5.78
CA ILE A 744 -23.87 -2.51 -6.10
C ILE A 744 -25.18 -2.40 -5.31
N VAL A 745 -25.98 -3.47 -5.28
CA VAL A 745 -27.24 -3.49 -4.51
C VAL A 745 -26.98 -3.26 -3.01
N ILE A 746 -25.95 -3.89 -2.44
CA ILE A 746 -25.55 -3.69 -1.03
C ILE A 746 -25.14 -2.22 -0.79
N SER A 747 -24.31 -1.66 -1.66
CA SER A 747 -23.85 -0.27 -1.53
C SER A 747 -25.00 0.74 -1.64
N VAL A 748 -25.82 0.63 -2.68
CA VAL A 748 -26.96 1.53 -2.89
C VAL A 748 -27.99 1.39 -1.76
N SER A 749 -28.35 0.17 -1.37
CA SER A 749 -29.30 -0.06 -0.27
C SER A 749 -28.78 0.46 1.07
N SER A 750 -27.47 0.38 1.33
CA SER A 750 -26.82 0.94 2.52
C SER A 750 -26.90 2.47 2.55
N VAL A 751 -26.62 3.14 1.41
CA VAL A 751 -26.74 4.61 1.30
C VAL A 751 -28.19 5.06 1.46
N VAL A 752 -29.11 4.40 0.77
CA VAL A 752 -30.56 4.72 0.79
C VAL A 752 -31.12 4.52 2.19
N SER A 753 -30.87 3.37 2.80
CA SER A 753 -31.35 3.09 4.16
C SER A 753 -30.74 4.03 5.20
N LEU A 754 -29.46 4.38 5.10
CA LEU A 754 -28.84 5.38 5.97
C LEU A 754 -29.52 6.76 5.83
N PHE A 755 -29.84 7.17 4.60
CA PHE A 755 -30.50 8.45 4.33
C PHE A 755 -31.89 8.52 4.96
N PHE A 756 -32.69 7.46 4.87
CA PHE A 756 -34.04 7.41 5.47
C PHE A 756 -33.99 7.22 6.99
N LEU A 757 -33.12 6.32 7.48
CA LEU A 757 -33.05 5.98 8.89
C LEU A 757 -32.28 7.01 9.72
N ARG A 758 -31.59 7.99 9.12
CA ARG A 758 -30.81 8.98 9.90
C ARG A 758 -31.60 9.59 11.06
N LYS A 759 -32.86 9.99 10.85
CA LYS A 759 -33.70 10.59 11.92
C LYS A 759 -34.06 9.60 13.03
N HIS A 760 -34.23 8.32 12.69
CA HIS A 760 -34.59 7.25 13.64
C HIS A 760 -33.36 6.68 14.35
N LEU A 761 -32.23 6.51 13.64
CA LEU A 761 -30.93 6.16 14.20
C LEU A 761 -30.48 7.18 15.25
N PHE A 762 -30.70 8.48 15.01
CA PHE A 762 -30.41 9.51 16.00
C PHE A 762 -31.36 9.52 17.21
N SER A 763 -32.55 8.93 17.15
CA SER A 763 -33.53 8.92 18.25
C SER A 763 -33.59 7.59 19.02
N VAL A 764 -33.28 6.46 18.39
CA VAL A 764 -33.26 5.12 19.02
C VAL A 764 -31.94 4.84 19.76
N LEU A 765 -30.89 5.62 19.48
CA LEU A 765 -29.53 5.41 20.00
C LEU A 765 -29.05 6.45 21.03
N VAL A 766 -29.88 7.46 21.32
CA VAL A 766 -29.75 8.37 22.48
C VAL A 766 -30.45 7.69 23.65
#